data_AF-A0A1E5V1D4-F1
#
_entry.id   AF-A0A1E5V1D4-F1
#
_cell.length_a   1.000
_cell.length_b   1.000
_cell.length_c   1.000
_cell.angle_alpha   90.00
_cell.angle_beta   90.00
_cell.angle_gamma   90.00
#
_symmetry.space_group_name_H-M   'P 1'
#
loop_
_entity.id
_entity.type
_entity.pdbx_description
1 polymer ?
#
loop_
_entity_poly.entity_id
_entity_poly.type
_entity_poly.pdbx_seq_one_letter_code
_entity_poly.pdbx_strand_id
1 'polypeptide(L)'
;MASPRGSVRVWHGTGHVALVLISVLLLNSARLSMGASRRLLELYKPPASARLTYHNGAVLQGRIPVSIIWYGRFTPAQKAVVTDFLQSLTPASQAPTPSVSQWWNTINQLYLSKARGSGNGGARPGSAQVALAGQVADEGCSLGKRLTLAQLPQLAARAGPKKGGIALVLTAQDVAVDGFCMSRCGLHGSDAGAGTAYVWVGNSATQCPGQCAWPFHQPPYGPQTPALVPPSGDVGMDGMVINIASMVAGTVTNPFRNGFYQGDKDAPLEAATACTGVYGSGAYPGFAGNLAVDKTTGASYNANGVHGRKYLLPALFDPATSTCSTLAAMAATRAKAVVLAVAVLLASAAQLSMGARRRMELYQPNPADMLFYHNGQVLHGNIPVSILWYGQFTQVQKTIIYDFILSLTMMPQATSPSVAQWWNTIDQQYLSKVVPATPNAGGPKKTQVLLANQMSDDNCSMGKSLTLAQVSALAAKAKPKKGGVALVFTAQDVTVEGFCMSQCGLHGSDAKSGTTYVWVGNSATQCLGQCAWPFHQPEYGPQDPALRPPNGDVGVDGMIINLASEFAGVVTNPFGDAYYQGSTDAPLEAATACSGQFGSGSFPGYAGNLKTAQASGASYNANGAQGRKYLLPALYNPSTSACSTLV
;
A
#
# COMPACT_ATOMS: atom_id res chain seq x y z
N MET A 1 -6.64 25.41 -94.64
CA MET A 1 -7.57 26.53 -94.38
C MET A 1 -8.14 26.38 -92.97
N ALA A 2 -8.06 27.46 -92.18
CA ALA A 2 -8.81 27.87 -90.98
C ALA A 2 -9.28 26.87 -89.88
N SER A 3 -9.00 27.28 -88.63
CA SER A 3 -9.49 26.83 -87.31
C SER A 3 -11.03 26.98 -87.13
N PRO A 4 -11.73 26.48 -86.07
CA PRO A 4 -11.35 26.72 -84.67
C PRO A 4 -11.56 25.60 -83.62
N ARG A 5 -10.80 25.85 -82.54
CA ARG A 5 -10.75 25.32 -81.17
C ARG A 5 -12.09 24.93 -80.52
N GLY A 6 -12.05 23.86 -79.73
CA GLY A 6 -12.94 23.58 -78.59
C GLY A 6 -12.23 22.65 -77.59
N SER A 7 -11.88 23.18 -76.43
CA SER A 7 -11.10 22.52 -75.37
C SER A 7 -12.01 21.91 -74.31
N VAL A 8 -11.85 20.62 -73.98
CA VAL A 8 -12.40 20.01 -72.75
C VAL A 8 -11.22 19.51 -71.91
N ARG A 9 -10.91 20.21 -70.82
CA ARG A 9 -10.00 19.73 -69.77
C ARG A 9 -10.81 18.97 -68.73
N VAL A 10 -10.50 17.69 -68.59
CA VAL A 10 -10.93 16.87 -67.43
C VAL A 10 -10.11 17.31 -66.22
N TRP A 11 -10.77 17.72 -65.14
CA TRP A 11 -10.15 17.99 -63.85
C TRP A 11 -9.84 16.66 -63.13
N HIS A 12 -8.56 16.28 -63.05
CA HIS A 12 -8.05 15.31 -62.09
C HIS A 12 -7.19 16.08 -61.08
N GLY A 13 -7.75 16.44 -59.93
CA GLY A 13 -7.00 17.20 -58.92
C GLY A 13 -7.63 17.24 -57.52
N THR A 14 -8.91 16.91 -57.36
CA THR A 14 -9.61 17.09 -56.09
C THR A 14 -9.70 15.83 -55.22
N GLY A 15 -9.56 14.63 -55.80
CA GLY A 15 -9.69 13.36 -55.06
C GLY A 15 -8.54 13.02 -54.12
N HIS A 16 -7.28 13.27 -54.53
CA HIS A 16 -6.11 12.93 -53.72
C HIS A 16 -5.88 13.91 -52.57
N VAL A 17 -6.26 15.18 -52.72
CA VAL A 17 -6.16 16.19 -51.65
C VAL A 17 -7.18 15.91 -50.54
N ALA A 18 -8.39 15.48 -50.90
CA ALA A 18 -9.42 15.11 -49.93
C ALA A 18 -9.03 13.86 -49.10
N LEU A 19 -8.44 12.85 -49.74
CA LEU A 19 -7.96 11.64 -49.04
C LEU A 19 -6.79 11.92 -48.08
N VAL A 20 -5.88 12.81 -48.44
CA VAL A 20 -4.79 13.25 -47.56
C VAL A 20 -5.32 14.07 -46.38
N LEU A 21 -6.29 14.96 -46.61
CA LEU A 21 -6.93 15.75 -45.55
C LEU A 21 -7.69 14.87 -44.55
N ILE A 22 -8.42 13.87 -45.03
CA ILE A 22 -9.15 12.91 -44.17
C ILE A 22 -8.16 12.06 -43.35
N SER A 23 -7.05 11.64 -43.94
CA SER A 23 -6.00 10.88 -43.25
C SER A 23 -5.32 11.71 -42.16
N VAL A 24 -5.05 13.00 -42.41
CA VAL A 24 -4.49 13.94 -41.43
C VAL A 24 -5.50 14.26 -40.31
N LEU A 25 -6.79 14.35 -40.63
CA LEU A 25 -7.87 14.53 -39.65
C LEU A 25 -8.07 13.29 -38.76
N LEU A 26 -7.95 12.09 -39.30
CA LEU A 26 -8.01 10.82 -38.55
C LEU A 26 -6.77 10.62 -37.65
N LEU A 27 -5.58 11.01 -38.12
CA LEU A 27 -4.36 11.00 -37.31
C LEU A 27 -4.38 12.06 -36.19
N ASN A 28 -5.02 13.21 -36.41
CA ASN A 28 -5.19 14.24 -35.37
C ASN A 28 -6.27 13.88 -34.34
N SER A 29 -7.33 13.19 -34.73
CA SER A 29 -8.39 12.71 -33.80
C SER A 29 -7.91 11.54 -32.93
N ALA A 30 -7.02 10.68 -33.45
CA ALA A 30 -6.31 9.68 -32.63
C ALA A 30 -5.36 10.32 -31.59
N ARG A 31 -4.71 11.45 -31.93
CA ARG A 31 -3.87 12.22 -30.99
C ARG A 31 -4.68 12.97 -29.93
N LEU A 32 -5.89 13.42 -30.25
CA LEU A 32 -6.81 14.08 -29.31
C LEU A 32 -7.42 13.10 -28.30
N SER A 33 -7.73 11.86 -28.73
CA SER A 33 -8.27 10.82 -27.85
C SER A 33 -7.24 10.31 -26.82
N MET A 34 -5.95 10.18 -27.20
CA MET A 34 -4.87 9.81 -26.26
C MET A 34 -4.39 10.97 -25.37
N GLY A 35 -4.67 12.23 -25.74
CA GLY A 35 -4.29 13.42 -24.98
C GLY A 35 -5.31 13.85 -23.93
N ALA A 36 -6.60 13.58 -24.14
CA ALA A 36 -7.68 13.95 -23.22
C ALA A 36 -7.61 13.20 -21.87
N SER A 37 -7.26 11.92 -21.88
CA SER A 37 -7.06 11.13 -20.64
C SER A 37 -5.82 11.58 -19.85
N ARG A 38 -4.80 12.13 -20.52
CA ARG A 38 -3.59 12.65 -19.85
C ARG A 38 -3.82 14.01 -19.18
N ARG A 39 -4.70 14.85 -19.73
CA ARG A 39 -5.04 16.17 -19.13
C ARG A 39 -5.94 16.09 -17.89
N LEU A 40 -6.73 15.03 -17.74
CA LEU A 40 -7.57 14.85 -16.54
C LEU A 40 -6.75 14.56 -15.27
N LEU A 41 -5.60 13.87 -15.39
CA LEU A 41 -4.61 13.72 -14.30
C LEU A 41 -3.83 15.03 -14.05
N GLU A 42 -3.65 15.86 -15.07
CA GLU A 42 -2.93 17.14 -14.99
C GLU A 42 -3.72 18.24 -14.26
N LEU A 43 -5.06 18.08 -14.11
CA LEU A 43 -5.91 18.99 -13.34
C LEU A 43 -6.10 18.58 -11.87
N TYR A 44 -5.70 17.37 -11.49
CA TYR A 44 -5.72 16.96 -10.09
C TYR A 44 -4.57 17.66 -9.35
N LYS A 45 -4.89 18.70 -8.59
CA LYS A 45 -3.97 19.26 -7.60
C LYS A 45 -4.13 18.44 -6.31
N PRO A 46 -3.22 17.51 -5.99
CA PRO A 46 -3.26 16.83 -4.70
C PRO A 46 -3.29 17.88 -3.57
N PRO A 47 -4.09 17.67 -2.51
CA PRO A 47 -4.06 18.52 -1.33
C PRO A 47 -2.62 18.59 -0.77
N ALA A 48 -2.28 19.64 -0.02
CA ALA A 48 -0.92 19.83 0.48
C ALA A 48 -0.39 18.66 1.32
N SER A 49 -1.29 17.89 1.96
CA SER A 49 -1.03 16.64 2.69
C SER A 49 -0.59 15.47 1.80
N ALA A 50 -0.90 15.51 0.51
CA ALA A 50 -0.56 14.50 -0.49
C ALA A 50 0.70 14.87 -1.31
N ARG A 51 1.56 15.73 -0.77
CA ARG A 51 2.86 16.08 -1.37
C ARG A 51 3.99 15.66 -0.44
N LEU A 52 5.02 15.03 -0.99
CA LEU A 52 6.26 14.74 -0.26
C LEU A 52 6.99 16.06 0.01
N THR A 53 6.97 16.50 1.27
CA THR A 53 7.53 17.78 1.71
C THR A 53 8.64 17.57 2.73
N TYR A 54 9.41 18.64 2.97
CA TYR A 54 10.40 18.69 4.03
C TYR A 54 9.77 19.25 5.30
N HIS A 55 9.84 18.49 6.39
CA HIS A 55 9.24 18.83 7.68
C HIS A 55 10.27 19.43 8.67
N ASN A 56 11.37 19.97 8.14
CA ASN A 56 12.44 20.67 8.87
C ASN A 56 13.20 19.84 9.92
N GLY A 57 13.02 18.53 9.92
CA GLY A 57 13.77 17.60 10.76
C GLY A 57 15.15 17.26 10.21
N ALA A 58 15.92 16.55 11.04
CA ALA A 58 17.29 16.21 10.68
C ALA A 58 17.34 15.21 9.52
N VAL A 59 18.37 15.36 8.68
CA VAL A 59 18.73 14.40 7.62
C VAL A 59 20.18 13.98 7.82
N LEU A 60 20.54 12.78 7.37
CA LEU A 60 21.93 12.31 7.47
C LEU A 60 22.78 12.97 6.37
N GLN A 61 23.95 13.51 6.74
CA GLN A 61 24.85 14.22 5.83
C GLN A 61 26.32 13.91 6.16
N GLY A 62 27.23 14.29 5.25
CA GLY A 62 28.65 14.01 5.40
C GLY A 62 28.97 12.53 5.23
N ARG A 63 29.95 12.01 5.97
CA ARG A 63 30.31 10.59 5.94
C ARG A 63 29.36 9.79 6.83
N ILE A 64 28.59 8.89 6.24
CA ILE A 64 27.57 8.07 6.91
C ILE A 64 28.14 6.64 7.07
N PRO A 65 28.65 6.25 8.25
CA PRO A 65 29.15 4.90 8.48
C PRO A 65 28.00 3.90 8.54
N VAL A 66 28.10 2.81 7.78
CA VAL A 66 27.13 1.70 7.76
C VAL A 66 27.76 0.47 8.38
N SER A 67 27.13 -0.10 9.41
CA SER A 67 27.57 -1.35 10.04
C SER A 67 26.53 -2.43 9.81
N ILE A 68 26.93 -3.59 9.29
CA ILE A 68 25.98 -4.66 8.91
C ILE A 68 25.93 -5.73 10.01
N ILE A 69 24.74 -6.22 10.32
CA ILE A 69 24.55 -7.51 10.99
C ILE A 69 23.85 -8.49 10.05
N TRP A 70 24.53 -9.59 9.76
CA TRP A 70 24.02 -10.73 9.00
C TRP A 70 23.37 -11.72 9.96
N TYR A 71 22.05 -11.71 10.06
CA TYR A 71 21.29 -12.55 10.99
C TYR A 71 20.76 -13.79 10.28
N GLY A 72 21.30 -14.96 10.63
CA GLY A 72 21.13 -16.21 9.90
C GLY A 72 22.23 -16.46 8.87
N ARG A 73 22.05 -17.50 8.05
CA ARG A 73 23.10 -17.98 7.13
C ARG A 73 23.05 -17.26 5.79
N PHE A 74 24.12 -16.52 5.49
CA PHE A 74 24.37 -15.91 4.19
C PHE A 74 25.69 -16.43 3.62
N THR A 75 25.71 -16.83 2.36
CA THR A 75 26.95 -17.25 1.69
C THR A 75 27.89 -16.05 1.47
N PRO A 76 29.20 -16.27 1.30
CA PRO A 76 30.12 -15.19 0.94
C PRO A 76 29.70 -14.45 -0.34
N ALA A 77 29.15 -15.16 -1.33
CA ALA A 77 28.66 -14.57 -2.57
C ALA A 77 27.46 -13.65 -2.33
N GLN A 78 26.52 -14.05 -1.47
CA GLN A 78 25.38 -13.22 -1.06
C GLN A 78 25.84 -11.98 -0.29
N LYS A 79 26.77 -12.13 0.66
CA LYS A 79 27.34 -11.00 1.39
C LYS A 79 28.00 -10.00 0.44
N ALA A 80 28.75 -10.49 -0.55
CA ALA A 80 29.43 -9.67 -1.55
C ALA A 80 28.46 -8.80 -2.39
N VAL A 81 27.28 -9.32 -2.76
CA VAL A 81 26.27 -8.55 -3.53
C VAL A 81 25.92 -7.24 -2.84
N VAL A 82 25.68 -7.28 -1.53
CA VAL A 82 25.31 -6.09 -0.73
C VAL A 82 26.52 -5.23 -0.41
N THR A 83 27.67 -5.80 -0.06
CA THR A 83 28.85 -5.00 0.28
C THR A 83 29.38 -4.25 -0.93
N ASP A 84 29.38 -4.88 -2.12
CA ASP A 84 29.72 -4.23 -3.39
C ASP A 84 28.72 -3.11 -3.71
N PHE A 85 27.42 -3.33 -3.44
CA PHE A 85 26.39 -2.30 -3.64
C PHE A 85 26.67 -1.06 -2.77
N LEU A 86 26.94 -1.26 -1.47
CA LEU A 86 27.25 -0.17 -0.55
C LEU A 86 28.52 0.60 -0.95
N GLN A 87 29.55 -0.11 -1.43
CA GLN A 87 30.76 0.53 -1.97
C GLN A 87 30.47 1.35 -3.24
N SER A 88 29.54 0.87 -4.08
CA SER A 88 29.13 1.51 -5.33
C SER A 88 28.36 2.83 -5.13
N LEU A 89 27.83 3.10 -3.93
CA LEU A 89 27.16 4.38 -3.61
C LEU A 89 28.13 5.56 -3.56
N THR A 90 29.44 5.29 -3.45
CA THR A 90 30.46 6.35 -3.37
C THR A 90 30.94 6.81 -4.76
N PRO A 91 31.14 8.12 -4.99
CA PRO A 91 31.61 8.66 -6.27
C PRO A 91 32.99 8.18 -6.71
N ALA A 92 33.81 7.65 -5.80
CA ALA A 92 35.14 7.12 -6.11
C ALA A 92 35.08 5.82 -6.94
N SER A 93 33.91 5.22 -7.12
CA SER A 93 33.73 4.04 -7.96
C SER A 93 33.84 4.39 -9.45
N GLN A 94 34.78 3.77 -10.16
CA GLN A 94 34.96 3.93 -11.62
C GLN A 94 33.91 3.14 -12.45
N ALA A 95 32.69 3.01 -11.95
CA ALA A 95 31.65 2.22 -12.62
C ALA A 95 31.12 2.93 -13.88
N PRO A 96 30.83 2.20 -14.97
CA PRO A 96 30.21 2.77 -16.17
C PRO A 96 28.87 3.46 -15.89
N THR A 97 28.54 4.49 -16.67
CA THR A 97 27.25 5.18 -16.52
C THR A 97 26.16 4.50 -17.36
N PRO A 98 24.91 4.40 -16.88
CA PRO A 98 24.42 4.87 -15.59
C PRO A 98 24.95 4.06 -14.40
N SER A 99 25.32 4.72 -13.29
CA SER A 99 25.96 4.06 -12.14
C SER A 99 25.17 4.20 -10.83
N VAL A 100 25.46 3.31 -9.87
CA VAL A 100 24.90 3.36 -8.51
C VAL A 100 25.25 4.68 -7.81
N SER A 101 26.47 5.20 -8.01
CA SER A 101 26.90 6.48 -7.45
C SER A 101 26.15 7.68 -8.06
N GLN A 102 25.74 7.59 -9.33
CA GLN A 102 24.87 8.60 -9.95
C GLN A 102 23.46 8.56 -9.34
N TRP A 103 22.90 7.38 -9.13
CA TRP A 103 21.62 7.22 -8.43
C TRP A 103 21.68 7.80 -7.01
N TRP A 104 22.74 7.50 -6.26
CA TRP A 104 22.96 8.07 -4.93
C TRP A 104 23.06 9.60 -4.97
N ASN A 105 23.76 10.15 -5.96
CA ASN A 105 23.88 11.59 -6.12
C ASN A 105 22.53 12.28 -6.38
N THR A 106 21.55 11.59 -6.95
CA THR A 106 20.19 12.13 -7.07
C THR A 106 19.57 12.41 -5.70
N ILE A 107 19.78 11.55 -4.70
CA ILE A 107 19.27 11.79 -3.33
C ILE A 107 19.86 13.09 -2.78
N ASN A 108 21.17 13.32 -2.99
CA ASN A 108 21.82 14.58 -2.64
C ASN A 108 21.15 15.78 -3.33
N GLN A 109 20.86 15.67 -4.62
CA GLN A 109 20.29 16.75 -5.42
C GLN A 109 18.83 17.05 -5.06
N LEU A 110 17.98 16.03 -5.01
CA LEU A 110 16.53 16.20 -4.80
C LEU A 110 16.17 16.54 -3.35
N TYR A 111 16.97 16.07 -2.38
CA TYR A 111 16.62 16.11 -0.95
C TYR A 111 17.66 16.84 -0.10
N LEU A 112 18.86 16.28 0.05
CA LEU A 112 19.81 16.75 1.08
C LEU A 112 20.32 18.17 0.81
N SER A 113 20.38 18.58 -0.46
CA SER A 113 20.71 19.96 -0.84
C SER A 113 19.64 20.98 -0.45
N LYS A 114 18.39 20.57 -0.22
CA LYS A 114 17.26 21.44 0.14
C LYS A 114 17.06 21.55 1.65
N ALA A 115 17.59 20.61 2.44
CA ALA A 115 17.57 20.65 3.90
C ALA A 115 18.47 21.74 4.53
N ARG A 116 19.17 22.53 3.70
CA ARG A 116 20.23 23.49 4.04
C ARG A 116 19.80 24.74 4.85
N GLY A 117 18.53 24.86 5.23
CA GLY A 117 17.96 26.10 5.79
C GLY A 117 17.92 26.25 7.32
N SER A 118 18.29 25.24 8.13
CA SER A 118 17.98 25.26 9.59
C SER A 118 19.19 25.29 10.55
N GLY A 119 20.43 25.39 10.07
CA GLY A 119 21.62 25.35 10.93
C GLY A 119 22.53 26.57 10.77
N ASN A 120 22.63 27.40 11.81
CA ASN A 120 23.69 28.41 11.94
C ASN A 120 25.05 27.71 12.05
N GLY A 121 25.79 27.64 10.95
CA GLY A 121 27.15 27.11 10.94
C GLY A 121 27.70 27.03 9.51
N GLY A 122 28.45 28.05 9.11
CA GLY A 122 28.99 28.26 7.76
C GLY A 122 30.07 27.26 7.32
N ALA A 123 29.76 25.96 7.28
CA ALA A 123 30.57 24.96 6.59
C ALA A 123 29.77 24.37 5.42
N ARG A 124 30.35 24.38 4.21
CA ARG A 124 29.77 23.72 3.04
C ARG A 124 29.52 22.24 3.36
N PRO A 125 28.27 21.72 3.32
CA PRO A 125 28.05 20.30 3.55
C PRO A 125 28.68 19.50 2.40
N GLY A 126 29.57 18.57 2.73
CA GLY A 126 30.01 17.54 1.77
C GLY A 126 28.81 16.69 1.34
N SER A 127 28.82 16.20 0.10
CA SER A 127 27.87 15.19 -0.39
C SER A 127 27.73 14.06 0.65
N ALA A 128 26.52 13.58 0.93
CA ALA A 128 26.37 12.40 1.79
C ALA A 128 27.11 11.23 1.15
N GLN A 129 28.02 10.61 1.90
CA GLN A 129 28.86 9.51 1.43
C GLN A 129 28.70 8.33 2.37
N VAL A 130 28.08 7.27 1.85
CA VAL A 130 27.95 5.99 2.56
C VAL A 130 29.32 5.33 2.64
N ALA A 131 29.69 4.86 3.82
CA ALA A 131 30.93 4.12 4.00
C ALA A 131 30.69 2.87 4.85
N LEU A 132 31.02 1.70 4.32
CA LEU A 132 30.99 0.46 5.09
C LEU A 132 32.00 0.56 6.24
N ALA A 133 31.52 0.46 7.47
CA ALA A 133 32.28 0.65 8.69
C ALA A 133 32.60 -0.67 9.41
N GLY A 134 31.78 -1.69 9.24
CA GLY A 134 31.96 -3.00 9.87
C GLY A 134 30.87 -3.99 9.49
N GLN A 135 31.11 -5.26 9.76
CA GLN A 135 30.15 -6.34 9.56
C GLN A 135 30.27 -7.35 10.69
N VAL A 136 29.15 -7.84 11.20
CA VAL A 136 29.06 -8.95 12.16
C VAL A 136 28.09 -10.01 11.64
N ALA A 137 28.33 -11.27 12.00
CA ALA A 137 27.46 -12.39 11.62
C ALA A 137 26.90 -13.05 12.87
N ASP A 138 25.60 -13.33 12.84
CA ASP A 138 24.85 -14.09 13.84
C ASP A 138 24.18 -15.27 13.13
N GLU A 139 24.99 -16.23 12.69
CA GLU A 139 24.53 -17.39 11.93
C GLU A 139 23.67 -18.35 12.77
N GLY A 140 23.84 -18.30 14.09
CA GLY A 140 23.07 -19.10 15.06
C GLY A 140 21.67 -18.55 15.32
N CYS A 141 21.33 -17.37 14.79
CA CYS A 141 20.09 -16.65 15.08
C CYS A 141 19.86 -16.51 16.59
N SER A 142 20.68 -15.71 17.28
CA SER A 142 20.69 -15.64 18.75
C SER A 142 19.38 -15.25 19.44
N LEU A 143 18.40 -14.70 18.72
CA LEU A 143 17.03 -14.39 19.19
C LEU A 143 15.96 -15.34 18.61
N GLY A 144 16.39 -16.43 17.97
CA GLY A 144 15.52 -17.37 17.24
C GLY A 144 15.25 -16.96 15.79
N LYS A 145 14.59 -17.85 15.04
CA LYS A 145 14.25 -17.63 13.62
C LYS A 145 12.92 -16.90 13.39
N ARG A 146 12.25 -16.47 14.46
CA ARG A 146 11.00 -15.69 14.41
C ARG A 146 11.23 -14.43 15.24
N LEU A 147 11.28 -13.29 14.59
CA LEU A 147 11.60 -12.01 15.21
C LEU A 147 10.37 -11.10 15.24
N THR A 148 10.17 -10.42 16.36
CA THR A 148 9.22 -9.32 16.45
C THR A 148 9.86 -8.01 16.00
N LEU A 149 9.05 -7.01 15.63
CA LEU A 149 9.59 -5.69 15.25
C LEU A 149 10.39 -5.04 16.39
N ALA A 150 10.01 -5.28 17.64
CA ALA A 150 10.69 -4.77 18.82
C ALA A 150 12.10 -5.35 19.05
N GLN A 151 12.42 -6.49 18.42
CA GLN A 151 13.75 -7.10 18.48
C GLN A 151 14.73 -6.54 17.44
N LEU A 152 14.25 -5.85 16.40
CA LEU A 152 15.12 -5.28 15.35
C LEU A 152 16.09 -4.21 15.89
N PRO A 153 15.69 -3.27 16.77
CA PRO A 153 16.62 -2.34 17.41
C PRO A 153 17.72 -3.04 18.22
N GLN A 154 17.40 -4.18 18.85
CA GLN A 154 18.39 -4.97 19.60
C GLN A 154 19.45 -5.56 18.68
N LEU A 155 19.06 -6.06 17.49
CA LEU A 155 20.00 -6.52 16.48
C LEU A 155 20.81 -5.37 15.87
N ALA A 156 20.15 -4.23 15.62
CA ALA A 156 20.81 -3.03 15.13
C ALA A 156 21.91 -2.55 16.08
N ALA A 157 21.67 -2.54 17.40
CA ALA A 157 22.67 -2.20 18.39
C ALA A 157 23.89 -3.14 18.37
N ARG A 158 23.68 -4.44 18.14
CA ARG A 158 24.75 -5.44 18.01
C ARG A 158 25.63 -5.25 16.78
N ALA A 159 25.12 -4.59 15.72
CA ALA A 159 25.94 -4.20 14.58
C ALA A 159 27.01 -3.16 14.93
N GLY A 160 26.89 -2.49 16.10
CA GLY A 160 27.84 -1.48 16.57
C GLY A 160 27.87 -0.20 15.72
N PRO A 161 26.72 0.40 15.36
CA PRO A 161 26.71 1.62 14.56
C PRO A 161 27.39 2.79 15.30
N LYS A 162 28.19 3.58 14.57
CA LYS A 162 28.75 4.82 15.10
C LYS A 162 27.69 5.92 15.10
N LYS A 163 27.82 6.90 16.00
CA LYS A 163 26.97 8.11 16.02
C LYS A 163 26.92 8.76 14.63
N GLY A 164 25.73 9.11 14.16
CA GLY A 164 25.46 9.60 12.80
C GLY A 164 25.49 8.53 11.71
N GLY A 165 25.59 7.25 12.09
CA GLY A 165 25.63 6.10 11.19
C GLY A 165 24.33 5.30 11.13
N ILE A 166 24.36 4.28 10.27
CA ILE A 166 23.25 3.34 10.03
C ILE A 166 23.68 1.92 10.42
N ALA A 167 22.88 1.24 11.23
CA ALA A 167 22.97 -0.22 11.38
C ALA A 167 22.09 -0.90 10.32
N LEU A 168 22.66 -1.77 9.49
CA LEU A 168 21.95 -2.53 8.48
C LEU A 168 21.71 -3.96 8.97
N VAL A 169 20.49 -4.27 9.37
CA VAL A 169 20.04 -5.58 9.85
C VAL A 169 19.51 -6.39 8.68
N LEU A 170 20.21 -7.47 8.31
CA LEU A 170 19.86 -8.31 7.18
C LEU A 170 19.50 -9.71 7.66
N THR A 171 18.26 -10.14 7.43
CA THR A 171 17.78 -11.47 7.87
C THR A 171 17.77 -12.47 6.72
N ALA A 172 18.28 -13.68 6.98
CA ALA A 172 18.36 -14.76 5.99
C ALA A 172 16.97 -15.24 5.55
N GLN A 173 16.91 -15.98 4.44
CA GLN A 173 15.67 -16.41 3.78
C GLN A 173 14.75 -17.26 4.68
N ASP A 174 15.34 -17.97 5.64
CA ASP A 174 14.67 -18.85 6.60
C ASP A 174 14.36 -18.18 7.96
N VAL A 175 14.45 -16.85 8.04
CA VAL A 175 14.10 -16.06 9.23
C VAL A 175 12.79 -15.29 8.98
N ALA A 176 11.79 -15.54 9.81
CA ALA A 176 10.52 -14.81 9.80
C ALA A 176 10.62 -13.56 10.66
N VAL A 177 10.05 -12.45 10.18
CA VAL A 177 9.95 -11.18 10.91
C VAL A 177 8.51 -10.66 10.81
N ASP A 178 7.97 -10.15 11.90
CA ASP A 178 6.60 -9.59 11.94
C ASP A 178 6.33 -8.63 10.77
N GLY A 179 5.25 -8.91 10.02
CA GLY A 179 4.81 -8.11 8.89
C GLY A 179 5.65 -8.23 7.61
N PHE A 180 6.77 -8.96 7.63
CA PHE A 180 7.54 -9.30 6.42
C PHE A 180 6.65 -10.05 5.44
N CYS A 181 6.74 -9.74 4.15
CA CYS A 181 5.94 -10.39 3.11
C CYS A 181 4.42 -10.19 3.21
N MET A 182 3.95 -9.29 4.07
CA MET A 182 2.52 -8.93 4.14
C MET A 182 2.36 -7.44 3.94
N SER A 183 2.99 -6.66 4.83
CA SER A 183 2.90 -5.19 4.83
C SER A 183 4.20 -4.51 4.38
N ARG A 184 5.32 -5.24 4.34
CA ARG A 184 6.64 -4.67 4.10
C ARG A 184 7.68 -5.69 3.67
N CYS A 185 8.71 -5.19 2.99
CA CYS A 185 9.92 -5.94 2.63
C CYS A 185 11.16 -5.50 3.44
N GLY A 186 11.00 -4.41 4.18
CA GLY A 186 12.00 -3.82 5.05
C GLY A 186 11.39 -2.62 5.80
N LEU A 187 12.16 -2.05 6.72
CA LEU A 187 11.81 -0.80 7.40
C LEU A 187 13.07 -0.06 7.82
N HIS A 188 12.91 1.20 8.20
CA HIS A 188 13.94 1.93 8.92
C HIS A 188 13.40 2.58 10.20
N GLY A 189 14.31 2.86 11.13
CA GLY A 189 14.02 3.50 12.39
C GLY A 189 15.28 4.15 12.98
N SER A 190 15.16 4.67 14.20
CA SER A 190 16.25 5.40 14.84
C SER A 190 16.32 5.18 16.34
N ASP A 191 17.52 5.29 16.88
CA ASP A 191 17.77 5.48 18.30
C ASP A 191 18.31 6.90 18.49
N ALA A 192 17.45 7.80 18.98
CA ALA A 192 17.78 9.18 19.24
C ALA A 192 18.81 9.35 20.37
N GLY A 193 18.81 8.46 21.36
CA GLY A 193 19.77 8.48 22.48
C GLY A 193 21.17 8.12 22.03
N ALA A 194 21.30 7.11 21.16
CA ALA A 194 22.56 6.76 20.52
C ALA A 194 22.95 7.70 19.36
N GLY A 195 21.99 8.48 18.84
CA GLY A 195 22.17 9.30 17.65
C GLY A 195 22.47 8.45 16.41
N THR A 196 21.80 7.31 16.28
CA THR A 196 21.99 6.34 15.18
C THR A 196 20.66 6.02 14.51
N ALA A 197 20.73 5.58 13.26
CA ALA A 197 19.59 5.02 12.54
C ALA A 197 19.82 3.53 12.27
N TYR A 198 18.76 2.81 11.96
CA TYR A 198 18.87 1.42 11.51
C TYR A 198 17.90 1.14 10.37
N VAL A 199 18.30 0.20 9.53
CA VAL A 199 17.50 -0.38 8.44
C VAL A 199 17.40 -1.86 8.70
N TRP A 200 16.23 -2.44 8.52
CA TRP A 200 16.06 -3.88 8.39
C TRP A 200 15.53 -4.23 7.00
N VAL A 201 16.09 -5.27 6.39
CA VAL A 201 15.60 -5.89 5.14
C VAL A 201 15.71 -7.40 5.26
N GLY A 202 14.64 -8.11 4.91
CA GLY A 202 14.61 -9.58 4.87
C GLY A 202 14.90 -10.15 3.47
N ASN A 203 15.55 -11.31 3.43
CA ASN A 203 15.67 -12.08 2.20
C ASN A 203 14.33 -12.80 1.91
N SER A 204 13.69 -12.45 0.80
CA SER A 204 12.35 -12.95 0.46
C SER A 204 12.34 -14.25 -0.33
N ALA A 205 13.50 -14.81 -0.69
CA ALA A 205 13.64 -15.91 -1.65
C ALA A 205 12.68 -17.10 -1.39
N THR A 206 12.47 -17.48 -0.13
CA THR A 206 11.63 -18.62 0.26
C THR A 206 10.30 -18.24 0.89
N GLN A 207 10.00 -16.94 1.04
CA GLN A 207 8.80 -16.46 1.75
C GLN A 207 7.83 -15.70 0.83
N CYS A 208 8.34 -14.76 0.04
CA CYS A 208 7.54 -13.92 -0.86
C CYS A 208 8.36 -13.32 -2.01
N PRO A 209 9.06 -14.13 -2.81
CA PRO A 209 9.93 -13.62 -3.86
C PRO A 209 9.13 -12.77 -4.87
N GLY A 210 7.88 -13.13 -5.15
CA GLY A 210 6.99 -12.37 -6.04
C GLY A 210 6.58 -10.99 -5.55
N GLN A 211 6.69 -10.69 -4.25
CA GLN A 211 6.38 -9.36 -3.70
C GLN A 211 7.66 -8.55 -3.47
N CYS A 212 8.58 -9.11 -2.69
CA CYS A 212 9.76 -8.37 -2.21
C CYS A 212 10.99 -8.50 -3.10
N ALA A 213 10.99 -9.43 -4.06
CA ALA A 213 12.00 -9.53 -5.11
C ALA A 213 11.42 -9.26 -6.51
N TRP A 214 10.20 -8.75 -6.63
CA TRP A 214 9.69 -8.23 -7.90
C TRP A 214 10.64 -7.13 -8.42
N PRO A 215 11.05 -7.14 -9.70
CA PRO A 215 10.51 -7.92 -10.82
C PRO A 215 11.28 -9.22 -11.17
N PHE A 216 12.14 -9.74 -10.28
CA PHE A 216 12.95 -10.95 -10.51
C PHE A 216 12.22 -12.26 -10.20
N HIS A 217 10.98 -12.16 -9.76
CA HIS A 217 10.07 -13.28 -9.60
C HIS A 217 8.68 -12.84 -10.06
N GLN A 218 7.89 -13.79 -10.54
CA GLN A 218 6.50 -13.51 -10.92
C GLN A 218 5.73 -12.97 -9.72
N PRO A 219 5.01 -11.85 -9.89
CA PRO A 219 4.19 -11.34 -8.83
C PRO A 219 3.02 -12.31 -8.57
N PRO A 220 2.60 -12.46 -7.31
CA PRO A 220 1.54 -13.37 -6.90
C PRO A 220 0.19 -13.05 -7.57
N TYR A 221 -0.01 -11.78 -7.91
CA TYR A 221 -1.23 -11.24 -8.50
C TYR A 221 -0.90 -10.08 -9.46
N GLY A 222 -1.88 -9.64 -10.25
CA GLY A 222 -1.68 -8.64 -11.30
C GLY A 222 -1.07 -9.22 -12.58
N PRO A 223 -0.55 -8.39 -13.50
CA PRO A 223 -0.03 -8.87 -14.79
C PRO A 223 1.10 -9.88 -14.63
N GLN A 224 0.89 -11.08 -15.17
CA GLN A 224 1.80 -12.23 -15.07
C GLN A 224 2.89 -12.18 -16.16
N THR A 225 3.56 -11.04 -16.29
CA THR A 225 4.69 -10.91 -17.22
C THR A 225 5.86 -11.82 -16.77
N PRO A 226 6.66 -12.36 -17.70
CA PRO A 226 7.83 -13.16 -17.33
C PRO A 226 8.75 -12.39 -16.39
N ALA A 227 9.23 -13.06 -15.34
CA ALA A 227 10.17 -12.49 -14.39
C ALA A 227 11.45 -12.05 -15.11
N LEU A 228 12.02 -10.93 -14.68
CA LEU A 228 13.31 -10.47 -15.17
C LEU A 228 14.43 -11.35 -14.61
N VAL A 229 15.52 -11.47 -15.36
CA VAL A 229 16.69 -12.21 -14.88
C VAL A 229 17.44 -11.33 -13.85
N PRO A 230 17.69 -11.83 -12.62
CA PRO A 230 18.38 -11.09 -11.56
C PRO A 230 19.86 -10.81 -11.89
N PRO A 231 20.37 -9.58 -11.70
CA PRO A 231 21.76 -9.22 -11.98
C PRO A 231 22.84 -10.06 -11.31
N SER A 232 22.62 -10.50 -10.07
CA SER A 232 23.56 -11.36 -9.34
C SER A 232 23.35 -12.85 -9.60
N GLY A 233 22.23 -13.23 -10.24
CA GLY A 233 21.77 -14.60 -10.35
C GLY A 233 20.99 -15.10 -9.12
N ASP A 234 20.95 -14.34 -8.03
CA ASP A 234 20.22 -14.67 -6.80
C ASP A 234 19.01 -13.74 -6.63
N VAL A 235 17.81 -14.27 -6.85
CA VAL A 235 16.53 -13.55 -6.76
C VAL A 235 16.36 -12.87 -5.39
N GLY A 236 16.69 -13.58 -4.31
CA GLY A 236 16.56 -13.06 -2.95
C GLY A 236 17.49 -11.88 -2.71
N MET A 237 18.75 -12.00 -3.11
CA MET A 237 19.73 -10.94 -2.88
C MET A 237 19.49 -9.72 -3.76
N ASP A 238 19.11 -9.88 -5.03
CA ASP A 238 18.78 -8.73 -5.88
C ASP A 238 17.49 -8.03 -5.41
N GLY A 239 16.50 -8.79 -4.90
CA GLY A 239 15.35 -8.24 -4.19
C GLY A 239 15.76 -7.48 -2.91
N MET A 240 16.69 -8.02 -2.12
CA MET A 240 17.22 -7.31 -0.96
C MET A 240 17.90 -6.00 -1.37
N VAL A 241 18.67 -5.94 -2.46
CA VAL A 241 19.32 -4.70 -2.90
C VAL A 241 18.29 -3.61 -3.25
N ILE A 242 17.20 -3.95 -3.93
CA ILE A 242 16.09 -3.02 -4.21
C ILE A 242 15.58 -2.41 -2.89
N ASN A 243 15.31 -3.27 -1.90
CA ASN A 243 14.75 -2.85 -0.62
C ASN A 243 15.77 -2.08 0.23
N ILE A 244 17.04 -2.48 0.24
CA ILE A 244 18.12 -1.75 0.92
C ILE A 244 18.26 -0.35 0.31
N ALA A 245 18.26 -0.23 -1.02
CA ALA A 245 18.32 1.06 -1.70
C ALA A 245 17.15 1.95 -1.28
N SER A 246 15.93 1.41 -1.29
CA SER A 246 14.71 2.12 -0.88
C SER A 246 14.78 2.60 0.57
N MET A 247 15.10 1.69 1.51
CA MET A 247 15.13 1.99 2.94
C MET A 247 16.28 2.92 3.32
N VAL A 248 17.46 2.77 2.71
CA VAL A 248 18.60 3.67 2.96
C VAL A 248 18.31 5.08 2.43
N ALA A 249 17.63 5.21 1.28
CA ALA A 249 17.18 6.51 0.79
C ALA A 249 16.24 7.18 1.82
N GLY A 250 15.22 6.46 2.29
CA GLY A 250 14.32 6.91 3.36
C GLY A 250 15.08 7.30 4.63
N THR A 251 15.97 6.43 5.10
CA THR A 251 16.79 6.65 6.32
C THR A 251 17.65 7.90 6.22
N VAL A 252 18.26 8.17 5.07
CA VAL A 252 19.14 9.34 4.93
C VAL A 252 18.33 10.63 4.79
N THR A 253 17.15 10.59 4.17
CA THR A 253 16.29 11.78 4.00
C THR A 253 15.30 12.00 5.14
N ASN A 254 15.02 10.99 5.96
CA ASN A 254 14.01 11.03 7.02
C ASN A 254 14.38 10.15 8.24
N PRO A 255 15.63 10.20 8.76
CA PRO A 255 16.12 9.28 9.79
C PRO A 255 15.26 9.24 11.06
N PHE A 256 14.68 10.39 11.45
CA PHE A 256 13.93 10.56 12.71
C PHE A 256 12.45 10.90 12.47
N ARG A 257 11.90 10.50 11.30
CA ARG A 257 10.48 10.67 10.94
C ARG A 257 9.98 12.12 10.90
N ASN A 258 10.89 13.07 10.72
CA ASN A 258 10.60 14.50 10.63
C ASN A 258 11.35 15.20 9.49
N GLY A 259 12.04 14.47 8.62
CA GLY A 259 12.76 14.96 7.45
C GLY A 259 11.84 15.08 6.23
N PHE A 260 12.06 14.25 5.21
CA PHE A 260 11.27 14.28 3.97
C PHE A 260 10.26 13.13 3.90
N TYR A 261 8.97 13.44 3.89
CA TYR A 261 7.90 12.44 3.73
C TYR A 261 6.57 13.04 3.26
N GLN A 262 5.68 12.16 2.81
CA GLN A 262 4.26 12.40 2.54
C GLN A 262 3.42 11.48 3.43
N GLY A 263 2.24 11.95 3.82
CA GLY A 263 1.32 11.21 4.68
C GLY A 263 1.70 11.30 6.16
N ASP A 264 1.30 10.30 6.94
CA ASP A 264 1.58 10.22 8.37
C ASP A 264 3.08 9.96 8.61
N LYS A 265 3.67 10.60 9.63
CA LYS A 265 5.07 10.36 10.02
C LYS A 265 5.34 8.92 10.48
N ASP A 266 4.30 8.20 10.89
CA ASP A 266 4.38 6.82 11.37
C ASP A 266 4.10 5.78 10.27
N ALA A 267 3.52 6.21 9.15
CA ALA A 267 3.37 5.44 7.91
C ALA A 267 3.70 6.27 6.65
N PRO A 268 4.93 6.80 6.54
CA PRO A 268 5.25 7.77 5.50
C PRO A 268 5.49 7.12 4.13
N LEU A 269 5.07 7.80 3.07
CA LEU A 269 5.67 7.66 1.75
C LEU A 269 6.91 8.57 1.67
N GLU A 270 8.04 8.00 1.31
CA GLU A 270 9.36 8.63 1.35
C GLU A 270 10.02 8.59 -0.04
N ALA A 271 11.29 9.00 -0.11
CA ALA A 271 11.99 9.27 -1.36
C ALA A 271 11.89 8.17 -2.42
N ALA A 272 11.99 6.90 -2.01
CA ALA A 272 11.86 5.74 -2.90
C ALA A 272 10.51 5.03 -2.77
N THR A 273 9.90 4.98 -1.58
CA THR A 273 8.63 4.25 -1.36
C THR A 273 7.44 4.92 -2.04
N ALA A 274 7.49 6.24 -2.27
CA ALA A 274 6.54 6.95 -3.13
C ALA A 274 6.60 6.51 -4.62
N CYS A 275 7.64 5.78 -5.02
CA CYS A 275 7.89 5.33 -6.38
C CYS A 275 8.01 3.81 -6.51
N THR A 276 7.32 3.08 -5.61
CA THR A 276 7.34 1.62 -5.57
C THR A 276 7.03 1.02 -6.95
N GLY A 277 7.86 0.08 -7.39
CA GLY A 277 7.72 -0.62 -8.66
C GLY A 277 8.15 0.14 -9.92
N VAL A 278 8.64 1.37 -9.80
CA VAL A 278 9.14 2.17 -10.94
C VAL A 278 10.65 2.04 -11.02
N TYR A 279 11.18 1.34 -12.04
CA TYR A 279 12.63 1.15 -12.22
C TYR A 279 13.17 1.71 -13.55
N GLY A 280 12.37 1.65 -14.60
CA GLY A 280 12.70 2.11 -15.96
C GLY A 280 11.67 3.08 -16.52
N SER A 281 11.97 3.69 -17.67
CA SER A 281 11.03 4.61 -18.32
C SER A 281 9.77 3.86 -18.77
N GLY A 282 8.61 4.51 -18.64
CA GLY A 282 7.32 3.91 -19.01
C GLY A 282 6.87 2.77 -18.11
N ALA A 283 7.41 2.63 -16.90
CA ALA A 283 6.91 1.68 -15.91
C ALA A 283 5.42 1.93 -15.59
N TYR A 284 4.70 0.85 -15.33
CA TYR A 284 3.30 0.82 -14.90
C TYR A 284 3.06 -0.48 -14.11
N PRO A 285 1.92 -0.66 -13.41
CA PRO A 285 1.67 -1.89 -12.66
C PRO A 285 1.88 -3.16 -13.50
N GLY A 286 2.79 -4.05 -13.07
CA GLY A 286 3.16 -5.28 -13.79
C GLY A 286 4.24 -5.13 -14.88
N PHE A 287 4.77 -3.92 -15.08
CA PHE A 287 5.91 -3.66 -15.97
C PHE A 287 6.93 -2.73 -15.29
N ALA A 288 8.13 -3.27 -15.04
CA ALA A 288 9.21 -2.56 -14.34
C ALA A 288 9.75 -1.32 -15.08
N GLY A 289 9.37 -1.14 -16.35
CA GLY A 289 9.87 -0.10 -17.23
C GLY A 289 10.91 -0.62 -18.22
N ASN A 290 11.33 0.25 -19.14
CA ASN A 290 12.41 -0.08 -20.08
C ASN A 290 13.75 -0.10 -19.34
N LEU A 291 14.39 -1.27 -19.30
CA LEU A 291 15.64 -1.54 -18.59
C LEU A 291 16.73 -1.99 -19.56
N ALA A 292 17.99 -1.80 -19.17
CA ALA A 292 19.11 -2.39 -19.89
C ALA A 292 19.15 -3.89 -19.64
N VAL A 293 19.57 -4.66 -20.63
CA VAL A 293 19.73 -6.11 -20.55
C VAL A 293 21.18 -6.47 -20.81
N ASP A 294 21.78 -7.23 -19.91
CA ASP A 294 23.12 -7.78 -20.10
C ASP A 294 23.08 -8.84 -21.21
N LYS A 295 23.90 -8.67 -22.24
CA LYS A 295 23.89 -9.55 -23.43
C LYS A 295 24.38 -10.98 -23.13
N THR A 296 25.16 -11.16 -22.07
CA THR A 296 25.77 -12.44 -21.70
C THR A 296 24.87 -13.21 -20.76
N THR A 297 24.33 -12.55 -19.72
CA THR A 297 23.55 -13.21 -18.68
C THR A 297 22.03 -13.09 -18.90
N GLY A 298 21.60 -12.16 -19.75
CA GLY A 298 20.19 -11.80 -19.90
C GLY A 298 19.64 -10.95 -18.75
N ALA A 299 20.48 -10.57 -17.78
CA ALA A 299 20.04 -9.84 -16.59
C ALA A 299 19.54 -8.43 -16.89
N SER A 300 18.41 -8.05 -16.28
CA SER A 300 17.86 -6.70 -16.41
C SER A 300 18.35 -5.80 -15.30
N TYR A 301 18.82 -4.61 -15.65
CA TYR A 301 19.44 -3.66 -14.71
C TYR A 301 19.24 -2.21 -15.16
N ASN A 302 19.45 -1.26 -14.23
CA ASN A 302 19.48 0.17 -14.55
C ASN A 302 20.71 0.90 -14.02
N ALA A 303 21.57 0.26 -13.23
CA ALA A 303 22.78 0.86 -12.67
C ALA A 303 23.97 -0.11 -12.69
N ASN A 304 25.17 0.38 -13.01
CA ASN A 304 26.42 -0.35 -12.86
C ASN A 304 27.10 0.02 -11.51
N GLY A 305 27.71 -0.97 -10.87
CA GLY A 305 28.46 -0.81 -9.63
C GLY A 305 29.93 -1.22 -9.76
N VAL A 306 30.61 -1.31 -8.62
CA VAL A 306 32.00 -1.77 -8.52
C VAL A 306 32.12 -3.24 -8.93
N HIS A 307 33.34 -3.67 -9.24
CA HIS A 307 33.66 -5.06 -9.60
C HIS A 307 32.80 -5.65 -10.74
N GLY A 308 32.30 -4.79 -11.65
CA GLY A 308 31.46 -5.21 -12.77
C GLY A 308 30.03 -5.62 -12.40
N ARG A 309 29.63 -5.42 -11.15
CA ARG A 309 28.26 -5.70 -10.67
C ARG A 309 27.25 -4.81 -11.38
N LYS A 310 26.06 -5.36 -11.57
CA LYS A 310 24.89 -4.65 -12.10
C LYS A 310 23.78 -4.69 -11.05
N TYR A 311 22.95 -3.65 -11.02
CA TYR A 311 21.89 -3.51 -10.03
C TYR A 311 20.62 -2.91 -10.64
N LEU A 312 19.49 -3.24 -10.03
CA LEU A 312 18.21 -2.59 -10.28
C LEU A 312 17.86 -1.71 -9.07
N LEU A 313 17.74 -0.41 -9.28
CA LEU A 313 17.49 0.58 -8.24
C LEU A 313 16.15 1.29 -8.46
N PRO A 314 15.38 1.58 -7.39
CA PRO A 314 14.08 2.23 -7.53
C PRO A 314 14.22 3.66 -8.06
N ALA A 315 13.19 4.14 -8.73
CA ALA A 315 13.04 5.55 -9.00
C ALA A 315 12.95 6.35 -7.70
N LEU A 316 13.33 7.62 -7.77
CA LEU A 316 13.22 8.55 -6.65
C LEU A 316 12.15 9.58 -7.01
N PHE A 317 11.30 9.89 -6.05
CA PHE A 317 10.31 10.95 -6.20
C PHE A 317 11.03 12.29 -6.31
N ASP A 318 10.60 13.16 -7.22
CA ASP A 318 11.07 14.54 -7.28
C ASP A 318 9.99 15.46 -6.69
N PRO A 319 10.21 16.03 -5.48
CA PRO A 319 9.26 16.94 -4.85
C PRO A 319 8.96 18.19 -5.67
N ALA A 320 9.83 18.59 -6.60
CA ALA A 320 9.62 19.78 -7.42
C ALA A 320 8.66 19.53 -8.59
N THR A 321 8.68 18.32 -9.17
CA THR A 321 7.84 17.96 -10.32
C THR A 321 6.68 17.06 -9.94
N SER A 322 6.65 16.54 -8.71
CA SER A 322 5.68 15.53 -8.25
C SER A 322 5.66 14.27 -9.12
N THR A 323 6.83 13.84 -9.60
CA THR A 323 6.96 12.65 -10.46
C THR A 323 8.07 11.73 -10.00
N CYS A 324 7.91 10.44 -10.27
CA CYS A 324 8.96 9.46 -10.08
C CYS A 324 9.99 9.55 -11.21
N SER A 325 11.21 9.87 -10.83
CA SER A 325 12.31 10.04 -11.76
C SER A 325 13.20 8.80 -11.73
N THR A 326 13.38 8.17 -12.90
CA THR A 326 14.27 7.02 -13.06
C THR A 326 15.69 7.47 -13.38
N LEU A 327 16.68 6.63 -13.10
CA LEU A 327 18.08 6.97 -13.32
C LEU A 327 18.38 7.36 -14.78
N ALA A 328 17.75 6.70 -15.76
CA ALA A 328 17.88 7.00 -17.18
C ALA A 328 17.25 8.35 -17.57
N ALA A 329 16.11 8.73 -16.97
CA ALA A 329 15.46 10.01 -17.24
C ALA A 329 16.28 11.21 -16.70
N MET A 330 16.97 11.01 -15.57
CA MET A 330 17.81 12.04 -14.95
C MET A 330 19.14 12.28 -15.67
N ALA A 331 19.67 11.27 -16.36
CA ALA A 331 20.86 11.43 -17.21
C ALA A 331 20.55 12.36 -18.41
N ALA A 332 19.33 12.32 -18.94
CA ALA A 332 18.90 13.11 -20.09
C ALA A 332 18.61 14.59 -19.76
N THR A 333 18.19 14.92 -18.53
CA THR A 333 17.92 16.31 -18.10
C THR A 333 19.19 17.15 -17.96
N ARG A 334 20.34 16.56 -17.63
CA ARG A 334 21.64 17.29 -17.62
C ARG A 334 22.03 17.83 -19.00
N ALA A 335 21.65 17.15 -20.09
CA ALA A 335 21.92 17.62 -21.45
C ALA A 335 21.04 18.82 -21.86
N LYS A 336 19.85 18.98 -21.25
CA LYS A 336 18.92 20.10 -21.55
C LYS A 336 19.08 21.31 -20.62
N ALA A 337 19.59 21.12 -19.40
CA ALA A 337 19.75 22.19 -18.41
C ALA A 337 20.77 23.28 -18.81
N VAL A 338 21.74 22.98 -19.69
CA VAL A 338 22.71 23.95 -20.22
C VAL A 338 22.03 25.03 -21.07
N VAL A 339 20.85 24.74 -21.65
CA VAL A 339 20.12 25.66 -22.53
C VAL A 339 19.16 26.57 -21.74
N LEU A 340 18.68 26.14 -20.56
CA LEU A 340 17.64 26.86 -19.80
C LEU A 340 18.20 27.85 -18.76
N ALA A 341 19.46 27.69 -18.34
CA ALA A 341 20.10 28.56 -17.34
C ALA A 341 20.30 30.02 -17.82
N VAL A 342 20.23 30.28 -19.13
CA VAL A 342 20.34 31.63 -19.70
C VAL A 342 19.01 32.41 -19.60
N ALA A 343 17.87 31.74 -19.42
CA ALA A 343 16.56 32.38 -19.47
C ALA A 343 15.96 32.79 -18.11
N VAL A 344 16.45 32.25 -16.99
CA VAL A 344 15.79 32.39 -15.66
C VAL A 344 16.44 33.46 -14.77
N LEU A 345 17.44 34.20 -15.26
CA LEU A 345 18.07 35.30 -14.51
C LEU A 345 17.26 36.61 -14.49
N LEU A 346 16.01 36.63 -14.96
CA LEU A 346 15.15 37.83 -15.02
C LEU A 346 13.72 37.55 -14.53
N ALA A 347 13.52 37.29 -13.24
CA ALA A 347 12.27 37.64 -12.53
C ALA A 347 12.32 37.34 -11.02
N SER A 348 12.52 38.41 -10.25
CA SER A 348 11.74 38.78 -9.07
C SER A 348 12.01 38.12 -7.70
N ALA A 349 12.17 39.03 -6.73
CA ALA A 349 12.42 38.86 -5.30
C ALA A 349 11.14 39.14 -4.46
N ALA A 350 11.26 38.91 -3.13
CA ALA A 350 10.41 39.34 -1.99
C ALA A 350 9.12 38.51 -1.70
N GLN A 351 8.69 38.15 -0.47
CA GLN A 351 9.07 38.47 0.94
C GLN A 351 8.40 37.51 1.99
N LEU A 352 9.12 37.21 3.09
CA LEU A 352 8.84 37.14 4.57
C LEU A 352 7.54 36.53 5.18
N SER A 353 7.59 35.54 6.11
CA SER A 353 7.77 35.50 7.62
C SER A 353 6.41 35.26 8.35
N MET A 354 6.20 34.67 9.55
CA MET A 354 6.96 34.40 10.79
C MET A 354 6.52 33.07 11.45
N GLY A 355 7.35 32.51 12.35
CA GLY A 355 7.05 31.31 13.15
C GLY A 355 6.93 31.57 14.66
N ALA A 356 6.40 30.58 15.39
CA ALA A 356 6.41 30.54 16.85
C ALA A 356 6.88 29.16 17.35
N ARG A 357 7.77 29.18 18.35
CA ARG A 357 8.38 28.02 19.04
C ARG A 357 7.55 27.59 20.25
N ARG A 358 7.49 26.28 20.56
CA ARG A 358 7.39 25.77 21.94
C ARG A 358 8.20 24.47 22.12
N ARG A 359 8.79 24.35 23.33
CA ARG A 359 9.67 23.30 23.85
C ARG A 359 8.90 22.00 24.11
N MET A 360 9.61 20.87 23.97
CA MET A 360 9.18 19.51 24.31
C MET A 360 9.33 19.23 25.80
N GLU A 361 8.35 18.51 26.33
CA GLU A 361 8.34 17.82 27.63
C GLU A 361 8.17 16.31 27.34
N LEU A 362 8.65 15.46 28.25
CA LEU A 362 8.78 14.01 28.10
C LEU A 362 7.47 13.31 27.64
N TYR A 363 7.55 12.55 26.55
CA TYR A 363 6.41 11.85 25.92
C TYR A 363 5.89 10.71 26.80
N GLN A 364 4.66 10.89 27.29
CA GLN A 364 3.72 9.83 27.64
C GLN A 364 2.89 9.48 26.39
N PRO A 365 2.47 8.21 26.19
CA PRO A 365 1.68 7.82 25.02
C PRO A 365 0.45 8.73 24.85
N ASN A 366 0.31 9.32 23.66
CA ASN A 366 -0.71 10.32 23.38
C ASN A 366 -2.03 9.57 23.09
N PRO A 367 -3.19 10.03 23.60
CA PRO A 367 -4.50 9.55 23.16
C PRO A 367 -4.71 9.53 21.63
N ALA A 368 -3.94 10.33 20.88
CA ALA A 368 -3.91 10.31 19.41
C ALA A 368 -3.26 9.05 18.78
N ASP A 369 -2.57 8.22 19.57
CA ASP A 369 -1.93 6.97 19.13
C ASP A 369 -2.88 5.76 19.26
N MET A 370 -4.15 5.99 19.57
CA MET A 370 -5.20 4.98 19.76
C MET A 370 -6.41 5.31 18.89
N LEU A 371 -7.13 4.28 18.44
CA LEU A 371 -8.42 4.46 17.75
C LEU A 371 -9.37 5.26 18.65
N PHE A 372 -9.71 6.48 18.22
CA PHE A 372 -10.46 7.46 18.99
C PHE A 372 -11.61 8.06 18.18
N TYR A 373 -12.58 8.68 18.86
CA TYR A 373 -13.73 9.36 18.26
C TYR A 373 -13.43 10.82 17.95
N HIS A 374 -13.47 11.19 16.68
CA HIS A 374 -13.13 12.53 16.17
C HIS A 374 -14.35 13.45 16.02
N ASN A 375 -15.44 13.16 16.75
CA ASN A 375 -16.71 13.92 16.73
C ASN A 375 -17.47 13.92 15.39
N GLY A 376 -17.06 13.10 14.42
CA GLY A 376 -17.80 12.88 13.19
C GLY A 376 -19.04 12.00 13.36
N GLN A 377 -19.76 11.80 12.27
CA GLN A 377 -21.03 11.08 12.31
C GLN A 377 -20.82 9.56 12.37
N VAL A 378 -21.62 8.86 13.19
CA VAL A 378 -21.79 7.40 13.14
C VAL A 378 -23.16 7.03 12.57
N LEU A 379 -23.31 5.81 12.03
CA LEU A 379 -24.62 5.29 11.64
C LEU A 379 -25.30 4.63 12.85
N HIS A 380 -26.46 5.14 13.26
CA HIS A 380 -27.22 4.65 14.42
C HIS A 380 -28.73 4.60 14.14
N GLY A 381 -29.46 3.84 14.95
CA GLY A 381 -30.91 3.70 14.83
C GLY A 381 -31.26 2.65 13.79
N ASN A 382 -32.13 2.97 12.85
CA ASN A 382 -32.47 2.04 11.77
C ASN A 382 -31.57 2.30 10.56
N ILE A 383 -30.63 1.38 10.29
CA ILE A 383 -29.71 1.45 9.16
C ILE A 383 -30.27 0.64 7.98
N PRO A 384 -30.83 1.29 6.94
CA PRO A 384 -31.31 0.58 5.76
C PRO A 384 -30.14 0.11 4.89
N VAL A 385 -30.18 -1.17 4.50
CA VAL A 385 -29.17 -1.84 3.68
C VAL A 385 -29.73 -2.21 2.32
N SER A 386 -29.04 -1.81 1.26
CA SER A 386 -29.39 -2.10 -0.14
C SER A 386 -28.32 -2.99 -0.76
N ILE A 387 -28.68 -4.13 -1.36
CA ILE A 387 -27.68 -5.08 -1.91
C ILE A 387 -27.62 -5.00 -3.44
N LEU A 388 -26.42 -4.99 -4.01
CA LEU A 388 -26.16 -5.21 -5.42
C LEU A 388 -25.21 -6.40 -5.61
N TRP A 389 -25.69 -7.43 -6.30
CA TRP A 389 -24.89 -8.56 -6.77
C TRP A 389 -24.37 -8.26 -8.17
N TYR A 390 -23.05 -8.23 -8.38
CA TYR A 390 -22.43 -7.96 -9.66
C TYR A 390 -21.67 -9.18 -10.19
N GLY A 391 -22.15 -9.76 -11.29
CA GLY A 391 -21.67 -11.05 -11.80
C GLY A 391 -22.44 -12.25 -11.27
N GLN A 392 -21.97 -13.45 -11.60
CA GLN A 392 -22.70 -14.70 -11.38
C GLN A 392 -22.50 -15.22 -9.96
N PHE A 393 -23.54 -15.10 -9.12
CA PHE A 393 -23.60 -15.73 -7.80
C PHE A 393 -24.64 -16.85 -7.79
N THR A 394 -24.29 -18.00 -7.21
CA THR A 394 -25.29 -19.05 -6.98
C THR A 394 -26.29 -18.64 -5.91
N GLN A 395 -27.47 -19.25 -5.91
CA GLN A 395 -28.48 -18.98 -4.88
C GLN A 395 -27.95 -19.31 -3.47
N VAL A 396 -27.15 -20.38 -3.34
CA VAL A 396 -26.53 -20.78 -2.06
C VAL A 396 -25.60 -19.70 -1.54
N GLN A 397 -24.76 -19.14 -2.41
CA GLN A 397 -23.84 -18.04 -2.07
C GLN A 397 -24.60 -16.78 -1.63
N LYS A 398 -25.64 -16.38 -2.38
CA LYS A 398 -26.50 -15.24 -2.01
C LYS A 398 -27.15 -15.47 -0.64
N THR A 399 -27.67 -16.67 -0.38
CA THR A 399 -28.34 -17.00 0.90
C THR A 399 -27.38 -17.01 2.09
N ILE A 400 -26.12 -17.47 1.96
CA ILE A 400 -25.13 -17.40 3.06
C ILE A 400 -24.93 -15.95 3.52
N ILE A 401 -24.68 -15.03 2.58
CA ILE A 401 -24.45 -13.61 2.86
C ILE A 401 -25.72 -12.93 3.37
N TYR A 402 -26.87 -13.27 2.77
CA TYR A 402 -28.17 -12.76 3.20
C TYR A 402 -28.48 -13.14 4.66
N ASP A 403 -28.30 -14.41 5.01
CA ASP A 403 -28.54 -14.91 6.36
C ASP A 403 -27.58 -14.25 7.38
N PHE A 404 -26.32 -13.96 6.99
CA PHE A 404 -25.39 -13.21 7.83
C PHE A 404 -25.92 -11.80 8.15
N ILE A 405 -26.35 -11.05 7.13
CA ILE A 405 -26.90 -9.69 7.31
C ILE A 405 -28.13 -9.72 8.22
N LEU A 406 -29.03 -10.68 8.02
CA LEU A 406 -30.17 -10.87 8.94
C LEU A 406 -29.72 -11.16 10.37
N SER A 407 -28.66 -11.95 10.54
CA SER A 407 -28.16 -12.37 11.86
C SER A 407 -27.66 -11.22 12.74
N LEU A 408 -27.36 -10.05 12.17
CA LEU A 408 -26.91 -8.87 12.92
C LEU A 408 -27.97 -8.41 13.93
N THR A 409 -29.25 -8.41 13.53
CA THR A 409 -30.33 -7.81 14.34
C THR A 409 -31.63 -8.64 14.39
N MET A 410 -31.63 -9.87 13.87
CA MET A 410 -32.78 -10.77 13.91
C MET A 410 -33.15 -11.21 15.34
N MET A 411 -34.46 -11.39 15.57
CA MET A 411 -35.05 -11.96 16.78
C MET A 411 -35.91 -13.19 16.43
N PRO A 412 -35.90 -14.29 17.23
CA PRO A 412 -35.04 -14.50 18.39
C PRO A 412 -33.56 -14.64 18.00
N GLN A 413 -32.66 -14.26 18.91
CA GLN A 413 -31.22 -14.34 18.64
C GLN A 413 -30.76 -15.80 18.58
N ALA A 414 -29.77 -16.06 17.72
CA ALA A 414 -29.08 -17.34 17.71
C ALA A 414 -28.33 -17.57 19.04
N THR A 415 -28.00 -18.84 19.31
CA THR A 415 -27.30 -19.25 20.53
C THR A 415 -25.93 -18.58 20.66
N SER A 416 -25.56 -18.20 21.88
CA SER A 416 -24.28 -17.55 22.16
C SER A 416 -23.08 -18.50 21.96
N PRO A 417 -21.94 -18.02 21.47
CA PRO A 417 -21.69 -16.69 20.92
C PRO A 417 -22.43 -16.49 19.59
N SER A 418 -23.00 -15.31 19.33
CA SER A 418 -23.81 -15.05 18.13
C SER A 418 -23.42 -13.80 17.34
N VAL A 419 -23.80 -13.75 16.06
CA VAL A 419 -23.60 -12.56 15.20
C VAL A 419 -24.27 -11.33 15.82
N ALA A 420 -25.45 -11.49 16.43
CA ALA A 420 -26.15 -10.43 17.12
C ALA A 420 -25.39 -9.91 18.36
N GLN A 421 -24.63 -10.76 19.05
CA GLN A 421 -23.77 -10.35 20.16
C GLN A 421 -22.54 -9.57 19.68
N TRP A 422 -21.94 -10.00 18.56
CA TRP A 422 -20.87 -9.24 17.91
C TRP A 422 -21.36 -7.85 17.47
N TRP A 423 -22.52 -7.78 16.81
CA TRP A 423 -23.15 -6.51 16.45
C TRP A 423 -23.45 -5.63 17.67
N ASN A 424 -23.96 -6.22 18.75
CA ASN A 424 -24.22 -5.51 20.00
C ASN A 424 -22.95 -4.90 20.62
N THR A 425 -21.78 -5.52 20.39
CA THR A 425 -20.49 -4.97 20.81
C THR A 425 -20.19 -3.66 20.07
N ILE A 426 -20.42 -3.61 18.76
CA ILE A 426 -20.28 -2.39 17.95
C ILE A 426 -21.25 -1.31 18.46
N ASP A 427 -22.53 -1.64 18.62
CA ASP A 427 -23.55 -0.69 19.07
C ASP A 427 -23.20 -0.09 20.45
N GLN A 428 -22.79 -0.93 21.40
CA GLN A 428 -22.45 -0.49 22.76
C GLN A 428 -21.11 0.24 22.87
N GLN A 429 -20.11 -0.15 22.08
CA GLN A 429 -18.77 0.43 22.19
C GLN A 429 -18.59 1.69 21.36
N TYR A 430 -19.30 1.81 20.24
CA TYR A 430 -19.08 2.85 19.24
C TYR A 430 -20.31 3.74 19.01
N LEU A 431 -21.48 3.14 18.72
CA LEU A 431 -22.62 3.89 18.17
C LEU A 431 -23.43 4.60 19.25
N SER A 432 -23.97 3.84 20.21
CA SER A 432 -24.83 4.35 21.28
C SER A 432 -24.11 5.29 22.26
N LYS A 433 -22.77 5.23 22.35
CA LYS A 433 -21.98 6.11 23.24
C LYS A 433 -21.96 7.57 22.81
N VAL A 434 -22.05 7.83 21.51
CA VAL A 434 -21.85 9.17 20.95
C VAL A 434 -23.16 9.85 20.53
N VAL A 435 -24.28 9.13 20.61
CA VAL A 435 -25.60 9.65 20.32
C VAL A 435 -26.28 10.08 21.64
N PRO A 436 -26.64 11.37 21.80
CA PRO A 436 -27.30 11.84 23.02
C PRO A 436 -28.62 11.12 23.28
N ALA A 437 -28.85 10.67 24.53
CA ALA A 437 -30.14 10.15 24.95
C ALA A 437 -31.20 11.27 24.87
N THR A 438 -32.24 11.11 24.05
CA THR A 438 -33.36 12.05 24.03
C THR A 438 -34.18 11.92 25.32
N PRO A 439 -34.45 13.01 26.08
CA PRO A 439 -35.05 12.96 27.42
C PRO A 439 -36.42 12.25 27.51
N ASN A 440 -37.13 12.09 26.39
CA ASN A 440 -38.48 11.52 26.33
C ASN A 440 -38.59 10.20 25.56
N ALA A 441 -37.48 9.57 25.18
CA ALA A 441 -37.46 8.21 24.63
C ALA A 441 -36.71 7.31 25.61
N GLY A 442 -37.34 6.23 26.09
CA GLY A 442 -36.81 5.35 27.14
C GLY A 442 -35.47 4.68 26.84
N GLY A 443 -34.37 5.44 26.96
CA GLY A 443 -33.00 5.03 26.64
C GLY A 443 -32.64 5.15 25.15
N PRO A 444 -31.34 5.09 24.80
CA PRO A 444 -30.92 5.01 23.41
C PRO A 444 -31.51 3.74 22.78
N LYS A 445 -32.21 3.90 21.65
CA LYS A 445 -32.76 2.76 20.90
C LYS A 445 -31.61 1.95 20.32
N LYS A 446 -31.63 0.63 20.53
CA LYS A 446 -30.65 -0.29 19.97
C LYS A 446 -30.59 -0.15 18.44
N THR A 447 -29.39 -0.04 17.88
CA THR A 447 -29.22 0.10 16.42
C THR A 447 -29.63 -1.19 15.70
N GLN A 448 -30.49 -1.05 14.68
CA GLN A 448 -31.04 -2.12 13.87
C GLN A 448 -30.55 -2.04 12.41
N VAL A 449 -30.18 -3.18 11.83
CA VAL A 449 -29.81 -3.30 10.42
C VAL A 449 -31.03 -3.84 9.67
N LEU A 450 -31.55 -3.05 8.73
CA LEU A 450 -32.78 -3.36 8.03
C LEU A 450 -32.52 -3.56 6.55
N LEU A 451 -32.77 -4.74 6.03
CA LEU A 451 -32.69 -4.94 4.60
C LEU A 451 -33.79 -4.17 3.88
N ALA A 452 -33.40 -3.26 2.98
CA ALA A 452 -34.30 -2.39 2.25
C ALA A 452 -34.66 -2.93 0.85
N ASN A 453 -33.66 -3.29 0.05
CA ASN A 453 -33.84 -3.87 -1.27
C ASN A 453 -32.60 -4.68 -1.70
N GLN A 454 -32.75 -5.44 -2.79
CA GLN A 454 -31.63 -6.08 -3.46
C GLN A 454 -31.82 -6.08 -4.98
N MET A 455 -30.72 -6.10 -5.73
CA MET A 455 -30.72 -6.25 -7.18
C MET A 455 -29.52 -7.06 -7.66
N SER A 456 -29.60 -7.59 -8.88
CA SER A 456 -28.48 -8.31 -9.51
C SER A 456 -28.15 -7.72 -10.89
N ASP A 457 -26.87 -7.71 -11.23
CA ASP A 457 -26.30 -7.35 -12.52
C ASP A 457 -25.46 -8.53 -13.02
N ASP A 458 -26.17 -9.60 -13.38
CA ASP A 458 -25.57 -10.90 -13.72
C ASP A 458 -24.80 -10.84 -15.05
N ASN A 459 -25.11 -9.85 -15.90
CA ASN A 459 -24.47 -9.62 -17.20
C ASN A 459 -23.19 -8.77 -17.11
N CYS A 460 -22.81 -8.30 -15.91
CA CYS A 460 -21.68 -7.41 -15.70
C CYS A 460 -21.73 -6.18 -16.63
N SER A 461 -22.75 -5.33 -16.50
CA SER A 461 -23.00 -4.23 -17.46
C SER A 461 -21.86 -3.23 -17.64
N MET A 462 -20.88 -3.18 -16.72
CA MET A 462 -19.68 -2.33 -16.77
C MET A 462 -18.40 -3.12 -17.11
N GLY A 463 -18.53 -4.38 -17.54
CA GLY A 463 -17.42 -5.30 -17.76
C GLY A 463 -17.00 -6.07 -16.50
N LYS A 464 -16.10 -7.03 -16.66
CA LYS A 464 -15.55 -7.85 -15.55
C LYS A 464 -14.29 -7.28 -14.90
N SER A 465 -13.86 -6.08 -15.32
CA SER A 465 -12.71 -5.39 -14.75
C SER A 465 -13.16 -3.98 -14.37
N LEU A 466 -13.26 -3.72 -13.07
CA LEU A 466 -13.83 -2.49 -12.52
C LEU A 466 -12.75 -1.61 -11.88
N THR A 467 -12.86 -0.30 -12.07
CA THR A 467 -12.16 0.71 -11.25
C THR A 467 -12.93 0.99 -9.96
N LEU A 468 -12.29 1.62 -8.97
CA LEU A 468 -12.98 2.03 -7.74
C LEU A 468 -14.12 3.01 -8.01
N ALA A 469 -13.98 3.89 -9.01
CA ALA A 469 -15.04 4.80 -9.43
C ALA A 469 -16.27 4.05 -9.97
N GLN A 470 -16.08 2.93 -10.66
CA GLN A 470 -17.17 2.08 -11.13
C GLN A 470 -17.87 1.36 -9.98
N VAL A 471 -17.13 0.94 -8.94
CA VAL A 471 -17.72 0.39 -7.70
C VAL A 471 -18.65 1.41 -7.03
N SER A 472 -18.23 2.67 -6.90
CA SER A 472 -19.10 3.74 -6.37
C SER A 472 -20.35 3.95 -7.23
N ALA A 473 -20.23 3.84 -8.56
CA ALA A 473 -21.38 3.93 -9.46
C ALA A 473 -22.35 2.75 -9.30
N LEU A 474 -21.85 1.54 -9.06
CA LEU A 474 -22.67 0.37 -8.71
C LEU A 474 -23.38 0.56 -7.36
N ALA A 475 -22.69 1.09 -6.36
CA ALA A 475 -23.30 1.42 -5.07
C ALA A 475 -24.48 2.40 -5.24
N ALA A 476 -24.31 3.45 -6.05
CA ALA A 476 -25.39 4.38 -6.38
C ALA A 476 -26.55 3.69 -7.13
N LYS A 477 -26.26 2.71 -8.01
CA LYS A 477 -27.27 1.91 -8.74
C LYS A 477 -28.14 1.07 -7.80
N ALA A 478 -27.63 0.67 -6.63
CA ALA A 478 -28.39 -0.02 -5.59
C ALA A 478 -29.48 0.85 -4.93
N LYS A 479 -29.45 2.17 -5.19
CA LYS A 479 -30.40 3.16 -4.65
C LYS A 479 -30.51 3.11 -3.12
N PRO A 480 -29.38 3.25 -2.38
CA PRO A 480 -29.43 3.29 -0.92
C PRO A 480 -30.29 4.46 -0.43
N LYS A 481 -31.02 4.23 0.67
CA LYS A 481 -31.74 5.30 1.36
C LYS A 481 -30.75 6.23 2.05
N LYS A 482 -31.09 7.52 2.22
CA LYS A 482 -30.28 8.48 2.99
C LYS A 482 -30.00 7.94 4.40
N GLY A 483 -28.74 8.00 4.84
CA GLY A 483 -28.30 7.41 6.10
C GLY A 483 -28.19 5.87 6.08
N GLY A 484 -28.30 5.25 4.90
CA GLY A 484 -28.13 3.82 4.69
C GLY A 484 -26.81 3.44 4.04
N VAL A 485 -26.65 2.12 3.87
CA VAL A 485 -25.46 1.49 3.28
C VAL A 485 -25.85 0.70 2.03
N ALA A 486 -25.17 0.94 0.91
CA ALA A 486 -25.21 0.03 -0.24
C ALA A 486 -24.11 -1.04 -0.11
N LEU A 487 -24.47 -2.32 -0.14
CA LEU A 487 -23.53 -3.43 -0.19
C LEU A 487 -23.36 -3.90 -1.64
N VAL A 488 -22.14 -3.80 -2.17
CA VAL A 488 -21.79 -4.23 -3.52
C VAL A 488 -20.93 -5.49 -3.43
N PHE A 489 -21.43 -6.60 -3.96
CA PHE A 489 -20.70 -7.86 -3.99
C PHE A 489 -20.31 -8.20 -5.42
N THR A 490 -19.01 -8.41 -5.68
CA THR A 490 -18.52 -8.83 -7.00
C THR A 490 -18.21 -10.32 -7.01
N ALA A 491 -18.69 -11.03 -8.04
CA ALA A 491 -18.50 -12.47 -8.21
C ALA A 491 -17.02 -12.82 -8.43
N GLN A 492 -16.69 -14.11 -8.29
CA GLN A 492 -15.29 -14.61 -8.33
C GLN A 492 -14.57 -14.27 -9.65
N ASP A 493 -15.30 -14.17 -10.75
CA ASP A 493 -14.77 -13.88 -12.08
C ASP A 493 -14.74 -12.38 -12.44
N VAL A 494 -14.94 -11.50 -11.44
CA VAL A 494 -14.85 -10.05 -11.58
C VAL A 494 -13.59 -9.53 -10.86
N THR A 495 -12.76 -8.79 -11.58
CA THR A 495 -11.59 -8.10 -11.02
C THR A 495 -11.94 -6.66 -10.69
N VAL A 496 -11.46 -6.17 -9.56
CA VAL A 496 -11.61 -4.77 -9.14
C VAL A 496 -10.23 -4.19 -8.83
N GLU A 497 -10.02 -2.93 -9.16
CA GLU A 497 -8.82 -2.17 -8.82
C GLU A 497 -8.46 -2.32 -7.32
N GLY A 498 -7.23 -2.74 -7.04
CA GLY A 498 -6.73 -2.98 -5.68
C GLY A 498 -7.20 -4.28 -5.02
N PHE A 499 -8.18 -4.99 -5.59
CA PHE A 499 -8.63 -6.29 -5.08
C PHE A 499 -7.47 -7.28 -5.09
N CYS A 500 -7.29 -8.02 -3.99
CA CYS A 500 -6.19 -8.97 -3.78
C CYS A 500 -4.78 -8.36 -3.67
N MET A 501 -4.61 -7.06 -3.95
CA MET A 501 -3.33 -6.38 -3.91
C MET A 501 -3.11 -5.67 -2.57
N SER A 502 -4.12 -4.91 -2.17
CA SER A 502 -4.10 -4.03 -1.00
C SER A 502 -5.33 -4.21 -0.12
N GLN A 503 -6.41 -4.81 -0.66
CA GLN A 503 -7.69 -4.89 0.01
C GLN A 503 -8.57 -6.02 -0.54
N CYS A 504 -9.46 -6.53 0.30
CA CYS A 504 -10.43 -7.57 -0.01
C CYS A 504 -11.87 -7.04 -0.06
N GLY A 505 -12.04 -5.83 0.44
CA GLY A 505 -13.21 -4.99 0.39
C GLY A 505 -12.80 -3.56 0.72
N LEU A 506 -13.75 -2.64 0.69
CA LEU A 506 -13.58 -1.29 1.20
C LEU A 506 -14.95 -0.73 1.56
N HIS A 507 -14.98 0.34 2.34
CA HIS A 507 -16.15 1.19 2.46
C HIS A 507 -15.86 2.63 2.01
N GLY A 508 -16.92 3.37 1.71
CA GLY A 508 -16.83 4.76 1.31
C GLY A 508 -18.17 5.47 1.37
N SER A 509 -18.17 6.74 0.99
CA SER A 509 -19.37 7.58 1.05
C SER A 509 -19.56 8.42 -0.20
N ASP A 510 -20.82 8.78 -0.43
CA ASP A 510 -21.19 9.84 -1.37
C ASP A 510 -21.77 11.01 -0.57
N ALA A 511 -20.93 12.02 -0.37
CA ALA A 511 -21.28 13.25 0.35
C ALA A 511 -22.48 13.99 -0.26
N LYS A 512 -22.76 13.84 -1.56
CA LYS A 512 -23.90 14.53 -2.21
C LYS A 512 -25.22 13.89 -1.85
N SER A 513 -25.28 12.56 -1.79
CA SER A 513 -26.49 11.82 -1.42
C SER A 513 -26.63 11.58 0.08
N GLY A 514 -25.54 11.74 0.85
CA GLY A 514 -25.51 11.39 2.27
C GLY A 514 -25.71 9.90 2.49
N THR A 515 -25.16 9.09 1.57
CA THR A 515 -25.21 7.63 1.61
C THR A 515 -23.80 7.06 1.68
N THR A 516 -23.72 5.83 2.17
CA THR A 516 -22.46 5.10 2.29
C THR A 516 -22.54 3.78 1.53
N TYR A 517 -21.40 3.17 1.28
CA TYR A 517 -21.33 1.88 0.62
C TYR A 517 -20.19 1.03 1.16
N VAL A 518 -20.35 -0.27 1.04
CA VAL A 518 -19.33 -1.29 1.25
C VAL A 518 -19.23 -2.10 -0.01
N TRP A 519 -18.02 -2.37 -0.46
CA TRP A 519 -17.74 -3.34 -1.50
C TRP A 519 -16.93 -4.51 -0.94
N VAL A 520 -17.26 -5.73 -1.35
CA VAL A 520 -16.49 -6.94 -1.04
C VAL A 520 -16.39 -7.81 -2.29
N GLY A 521 -15.17 -8.23 -2.61
CA GLY A 521 -14.92 -9.14 -3.73
C GLY A 521 -14.86 -10.61 -3.30
N ASN A 522 -15.35 -11.50 -4.16
CA ASN A 522 -15.18 -12.94 -3.98
C ASN A 522 -13.78 -13.39 -4.46
N SER A 523 -12.95 -13.88 -3.55
CA SER A 523 -11.55 -14.21 -3.83
C SER A 523 -11.32 -15.62 -4.39
N ALA A 524 -12.39 -16.41 -4.59
CA ALA A 524 -12.33 -17.85 -4.87
C ALA A 524 -11.42 -18.25 -6.04
N THR A 525 -11.17 -17.36 -7.01
CA THR A 525 -10.34 -17.65 -8.20
C THR A 525 -9.16 -16.69 -8.36
N GLN A 526 -8.93 -15.76 -7.43
CA GLN A 526 -7.93 -14.69 -7.59
C GLN A 526 -6.89 -14.67 -6.46
N CYS A 527 -7.32 -14.75 -5.19
CA CYS A 527 -6.43 -14.60 -4.02
C CYS A 527 -7.00 -15.25 -2.75
N LEU A 528 -7.38 -16.52 -2.86
CA LEU A 528 -7.91 -17.30 -1.73
C LEU A 528 -7.04 -17.18 -0.48
N GLY A 529 -5.72 -17.25 -0.61
CA GLY A 529 -4.77 -17.16 0.50
C GLY A 529 -4.65 -15.79 1.17
N GLN A 530 -5.24 -14.73 0.61
CA GLN A 530 -5.31 -13.41 1.26
C GLN A 530 -6.68 -13.18 1.86
N CYS A 531 -7.70 -13.15 1.00
CA CYS A 531 -9.02 -12.66 1.36
C CYS A 531 -9.93 -13.74 1.95
N ALA A 532 -9.53 -15.01 1.87
CA ALA A 532 -10.23 -16.11 2.52
C ALA A 532 -9.41 -16.77 3.63
N TRP A 533 -8.30 -16.16 4.07
CA TRP A 533 -7.65 -16.59 5.31
C TRP A 533 -8.62 -16.41 6.49
N PRO A 534 -8.77 -17.40 7.40
CA PRO A 534 -7.94 -18.61 7.59
C PRO A 534 -8.48 -19.89 6.92
N PHE A 535 -9.44 -19.80 6.00
CA PHE A 535 -10.06 -20.96 5.33
C PHE A 535 -9.31 -21.48 4.11
N HIS A 536 -8.20 -20.81 3.76
CA HIS A 536 -7.24 -21.26 2.78
C HIS A 536 -5.83 -21.07 3.34
N GLN A 537 -4.88 -21.84 2.84
CA GLN A 537 -3.47 -21.61 3.18
C GLN A 537 -3.11 -20.16 2.86
N PRO A 538 -2.52 -19.43 3.82
CA PRO A 538 -2.15 -18.05 3.60
C PRO A 538 -1.10 -18.00 2.48
N GLU A 539 -1.25 -17.03 1.58
CA GLU A 539 -0.30 -16.87 0.49
C GLU A 539 1.10 -16.44 0.99
N TYR A 540 1.18 -15.81 2.17
CA TYR A 540 2.44 -15.50 2.84
C TYR A 540 2.39 -15.84 4.34
N GLY A 541 3.55 -16.08 4.95
CA GLY A 541 3.66 -16.39 6.38
C GLY A 541 3.58 -17.90 6.69
N PRO A 542 3.39 -18.27 7.97
CA PRO A 542 3.33 -19.67 8.40
C PRO A 542 2.27 -20.46 7.64
N GLN A 543 2.67 -21.60 7.07
CA GLN A 543 1.83 -22.46 6.24
C GLN A 543 1.05 -23.47 7.09
N ASP A 544 0.39 -22.98 8.14
CA ASP A 544 -0.45 -23.81 9.01
C ASP A 544 -1.66 -24.35 8.21
N PRO A 545 -2.21 -25.52 8.59
CA PRO A 545 -3.37 -26.08 7.89
C PRO A 545 -4.56 -25.12 7.89
N ALA A 546 -5.18 -24.96 6.71
CA ALA A 546 -6.37 -24.13 6.56
C ALA A 546 -7.51 -24.62 7.47
N LEU A 547 -8.21 -23.67 8.09
CA LEU A 547 -9.40 -23.96 8.86
C LEU A 547 -10.54 -24.39 7.94
N ARG A 548 -11.41 -25.27 8.43
CA ARG A 548 -12.56 -25.69 7.64
C ARG A 548 -13.64 -24.60 7.66
N PRO A 549 -14.08 -24.08 6.49
CA PRO A 549 -15.03 -22.97 6.40
C PRO A 549 -16.41 -23.36 6.96
N PRO A 550 -17.09 -22.46 7.70
CA PRO A 550 -18.33 -22.78 8.41
C PRO A 550 -19.54 -23.03 7.50
N ASN A 551 -19.55 -22.48 6.28
CA ASN A 551 -20.63 -22.69 5.31
C ASN A 551 -20.20 -23.55 4.11
N GLY A 552 -18.96 -24.04 4.10
CA GLY A 552 -18.45 -24.95 3.06
C GLY A 552 -18.04 -24.27 1.74
N ASP A 553 -18.14 -22.94 1.66
CA ASP A 553 -17.70 -22.15 0.49
C ASP A 553 -16.60 -21.20 0.95
N VAL A 554 -15.35 -21.55 0.64
CA VAL A 554 -14.16 -20.80 1.09
C VAL A 554 -14.22 -19.33 0.63
N GLY A 555 -14.66 -19.08 -0.61
CA GLY A 555 -14.75 -17.73 -1.16
C GLY A 555 -15.79 -16.89 -0.43
N VAL A 556 -16.99 -17.43 -0.23
CA VAL A 556 -18.07 -16.71 0.46
C VAL A 556 -17.81 -16.58 1.96
N ASP A 557 -17.28 -17.61 2.62
CA ASP A 557 -16.89 -17.52 4.03
C ASP A 557 -15.77 -16.48 4.24
N GLY A 558 -14.85 -16.33 3.29
CA GLY A 558 -13.92 -15.20 3.22
C GLY A 558 -14.61 -13.85 3.00
N MET A 559 -15.60 -13.77 2.10
CA MET A 559 -16.40 -12.56 1.91
C MET A 559 -17.13 -12.13 3.19
N ILE A 560 -17.59 -13.06 4.03
CA ILE A 560 -18.23 -12.72 5.32
C ILE A 560 -17.24 -12.04 6.27
N ILE A 561 -16.01 -12.54 6.36
CA ILE A 561 -14.96 -11.90 7.19
C ILE A 561 -14.76 -10.45 6.75
N ASN A 562 -14.56 -10.24 5.45
CA ASN A 562 -14.31 -8.91 4.90
C ASN A 562 -15.54 -8.01 5.01
N LEU A 563 -16.74 -8.53 4.75
CA LEU A 563 -17.99 -7.81 4.95
C LEU A 563 -18.16 -7.38 6.40
N ALA A 564 -17.87 -8.24 7.37
CA ALA A 564 -17.94 -7.88 8.79
C ALA A 564 -16.94 -6.75 9.12
N SER A 565 -15.71 -6.83 8.62
CA SER A 565 -14.70 -5.79 8.82
C SER A 565 -15.13 -4.44 8.22
N GLU A 566 -15.50 -4.43 6.93
CA GLU A 566 -15.88 -3.20 6.22
C GLU A 566 -17.20 -2.63 6.74
N PHE A 567 -18.15 -3.49 7.16
CA PHE A 567 -19.40 -3.03 7.73
C PHE A 567 -19.22 -2.44 9.14
N ALA A 568 -18.27 -2.96 9.93
CA ALA A 568 -17.90 -2.30 11.19
C ALA A 568 -17.26 -0.93 10.93
N GLY A 569 -16.40 -0.82 9.91
CA GLY A 569 -15.84 0.46 9.45
C GLY A 569 -16.91 1.46 9.05
N VAL A 570 -17.78 1.11 8.10
CA VAL A 570 -18.77 2.03 7.54
C VAL A 570 -19.78 2.55 8.58
N VAL A 571 -20.13 1.77 9.60
CA VAL A 571 -21.10 2.22 10.63
C VAL A 571 -20.45 3.06 11.72
N THR A 572 -19.16 2.84 12.00
CA THR A 572 -18.41 3.57 13.03
C THR A 572 -17.66 4.78 12.47
N ASN A 573 -17.36 4.79 11.17
CA ASN A 573 -16.62 5.84 10.48
C ASN A 573 -17.11 6.10 9.04
N PRO A 574 -18.42 6.31 8.82
CA PRO A 574 -19.02 6.41 7.49
C PRO A 574 -18.40 7.47 6.56
N PHE A 575 -17.89 8.57 7.11
CA PHE A 575 -17.38 9.72 6.35
C PHE A 575 -15.90 10.01 6.61
N GLY A 576 -15.18 9.10 7.29
CA GLY A 576 -13.75 9.27 7.58
C GLY A 576 -13.44 10.29 8.68
N ASP A 577 -14.44 10.71 9.46
CA ASP A 577 -14.34 11.76 10.47
C ASP A 577 -14.82 11.34 11.87
N ALA A 578 -15.21 10.07 12.08
CA ALA A 578 -15.73 9.57 13.35
C ALA A 578 -14.70 8.69 14.08
N TYR A 579 -14.78 7.36 14.03
CA TYR A 579 -13.86 6.48 14.76
C TYR A 579 -12.72 5.97 13.88
N TYR A 580 -11.51 6.50 14.06
CA TYR A 580 -10.34 6.00 13.35
C TYR A 580 -9.01 6.31 14.06
N GLN A 581 -7.96 5.62 13.63
CA GLN A 581 -6.57 5.90 13.92
C GLN A 581 -5.75 5.96 12.63
N GLY A 582 -4.74 6.83 12.59
CA GLY A 582 -3.87 7.01 11.43
C GLY A 582 -4.47 7.93 10.38
N SER A 583 -3.98 7.81 9.14
CA SER A 583 -4.41 8.65 8.01
C SER A 583 -5.88 8.40 7.64
N THR A 584 -6.59 9.45 7.20
CA THR A 584 -7.92 9.34 6.58
C THR A 584 -7.92 8.50 5.30
N ASP A 585 -6.77 8.34 4.64
CA ASP A 585 -6.63 7.59 3.39
C ASP A 585 -6.46 6.07 3.61
N ALA A 586 -6.07 5.66 4.83
CA ALA A 586 -5.92 4.25 5.21
C ALA A 586 -6.13 4.09 6.73
N PRO A 587 -7.33 4.40 7.24
CA PRO A 587 -7.58 4.41 8.67
C PRO A 587 -7.57 3.00 9.25
N LEU A 588 -7.01 2.85 10.45
CA LEU A 588 -7.33 1.74 11.33
C LEU A 588 -8.68 2.04 12.01
N GLU A 589 -9.61 1.12 11.85
CA GLU A 589 -11.01 1.23 12.29
C GLU A 589 -11.37 0.03 13.17
N ALA A 590 -12.64 -0.05 13.59
CA ALA A 590 -13.08 -0.94 14.67
C ALA A 590 -12.62 -2.40 14.51
N ALA A 591 -12.67 -2.94 13.29
CA ALA A 591 -12.21 -4.29 12.98
C ALA A 591 -10.78 -4.32 12.40
N THR A 592 -10.39 -3.36 11.55
CA THR A 592 -9.08 -3.37 10.88
C THR A 592 -7.91 -3.13 11.84
N ALA A 593 -8.15 -2.47 12.99
CA ALA A 593 -7.21 -2.39 14.09
C ALA A 593 -6.87 -3.75 14.73
N CYS A 594 -7.71 -4.77 14.52
CA CYS A 594 -7.54 -6.13 15.05
C CYS A 594 -7.38 -7.17 13.94
N SER A 595 -6.77 -6.77 12.82
CA SER A 595 -6.63 -7.61 11.63
C SER A 595 -6.06 -9.00 11.96
N GLY A 596 -6.75 -10.02 11.47
CA GLY A 596 -6.37 -11.43 11.60
C GLY A 596 -6.64 -12.08 12.96
N GLN A 597 -7.29 -11.39 13.90
CA GLN A 597 -7.66 -11.94 15.21
C GLN A 597 -9.12 -12.41 15.21
N PHE A 598 -9.37 -13.67 15.56
CA PHE A 598 -10.73 -14.25 15.58
C PHE A 598 -11.09 -14.97 16.88
N GLY A 599 -10.10 -15.56 17.57
CA GLY A 599 -10.27 -16.22 18.86
C GLY A 599 -9.20 -15.83 19.88
N SER A 600 -9.42 -16.24 21.12
CA SER A 600 -8.50 -16.01 22.24
C SER A 600 -7.10 -16.57 21.96
N GLY A 601 -6.06 -15.81 22.34
CA GLY A 601 -4.66 -16.19 22.08
C GLY A 601 -4.24 -16.10 20.61
N SER A 602 -5.00 -15.41 19.76
CA SER A 602 -4.61 -15.15 18.37
C SER A 602 -3.31 -14.34 18.29
N PHE A 603 -2.55 -14.59 17.23
CA PHE A 603 -1.31 -13.89 16.88
C PHE A 603 -1.10 -13.99 15.35
N PRO A 604 -0.18 -13.23 14.73
CA PRO A 604 0.00 -13.28 13.28
C PRO A 604 0.22 -14.71 12.74
N GLY A 605 -0.65 -15.14 11.83
CA GLY A 605 -0.66 -16.48 11.25
C GLY A 605 -1.50 -17.53 12.01
N TYR A 606 -1.98 -17.20 13.22
CA TYR A 606 -2.85 -18.05 14.02
C TYR A 606 -4.15 -17.33 14.38
N ALA A 607 -5.27 -17.86 13.88
CA ALA A 607 -6.60 -17.27 14.05
C ALA A 607 -7.08 -17.19 15.52
N GLY A 608 -6.43 -17.90 16.44
CA GLY A 608 -6.82 -18.02 17.85
C GLY A 608 -7.58 -19.31 18.15
N ASN A 609 -7.94 -19.51 19.41
CA ASN A 609 -8.77 -20.63 19.84
C ASN A 609 -10.22 -20.40 19.39
N LEU A 610 -10.72 -21.28 18.52
CA LEU A 610 -12.05 -21.17 17.92
C LEU A 610 -12.94 -22.34 18.32
N LYS A 611 -14.26 -22.17 18.16
CA LYS A 611 -15.20 -23.28 18.30
C LYS A 611 -15.14 -24.16 17.05
N THR A 612 -15.33 -25.46 17.25
CA THR A 612 -15.40 -26.46 16.17
C THR A 612 -16.80 -27.05 16.12
N ALA A 613 -17.43 -27.02 14.93
CA ALA A 613 -18.75 -27.58 14.74
C ALA A 613 -18.68 -29.11 14.72
N GLN A 614 -19.37 -29.79 15.64
CA GLN A 614 -19.23 -31.24 15.83
C GLN A 614 -19.52 -32.08 14.57
N ALA A 615 -20.52 -31.69 13.77
CA ALA A 615 -20.91 -32.44 12.57
C ALA A 615 -19.96 -32.23 11.37
N SER A 616 -19.45 -31.01 11.20
CA SER A 616 -18.67 -30.63 10.02
C SER A 616 -17.20 -30.42 10.31
N GLY A 617 -16.74 -30.40 11.56
CA GLY A 617 -15.37 -29.96 11.91
C GLY A 617 -15.06 -28.51 11.55
N ALA A 618 -16.07 -27.71 11.19
CA ALA A 618 -15.85 -26.33 10.74
C ALA A 618 -15.50 -25.39 11.90
N SER A 619 -14.57 -24.48 11.67
CA SER A 619 -14.13 -23.50 12.66
C SER A 619 -15.00 -22.24 12.61
N TYR A 620 -15.43 -21.76 13.77
CA TYR A 620 -16.31 -20.59 13.88
C TYR A 620 -16.18 -19.91 15.24
N ASN A 621 -16.66 -18.66 15.34
CA ASN A 621 -16.79 -17.96 16.63
C ASN A 621 -18.18 -17.34 16.84
N ALA A 622 -19.09 -17.42 15.86
CA ALA A 622 -20.45 -16.89 15.98
C ALA A 622 -21.49 -17.83 15.36
N ASN A 623 -22.61 -18.05 16.06
CA ASN A 623 -23.82 -18.63 15.49
C ASN A 623 -24.71 -17.53 14.91
N GLY A 624 -25.36 -17.80 13.78
CA GLY A 624 -26.33 -16.89 13.17
C GLY A 624 -27.66 -17.54 12.85
N ALA A 625 -28.45 -16.82 12.05
CA ALA A 625 -29.75 -17.23 11.56
C ALA A 625 -29.68 -18.56 10.80
N GLN A 626 -30.81 -19.29 10.80
CA GLN A 626 -30.96 -20.54 10.06
C GLN A 626 -29.90 -21.61 10.39
N GLY A 627 -29.34 -21.57 11.61
CA GLY A 627 -28.31 -22.52 12.05
C GLY A 627 -26.94 -22.34 11.41
N ARG A 628 -26.74 -21.27 10.63
CA ARG A 628 -25.44 -20.93 10.03
C ARG A 628 -24.43 -20.53 11.10
N LYS A 629 -23.17 -20.75 10.78
CA LYS A 629 -22.02 -20.40 11.60
C LYS A 629 -21.14 -19.44 10.83
N TYR A 630 -20.44 -18.57 11.53
CA TYR A 630 -19.59 -17.54 10.94
C TYR A 630 -18.31 -17.36 11.75
N LEU A 631 -17.28 -16.87 11.08
CA LEU A 631 -16.06 -16.38 11.69
C LEU A 631 -16.04 -14.86 11.54
N LEU A 632 -16.04 -14.14 12.66
CA LEU A 632 -16.12 -12.68 12.70
C LEU A 632 -14.85 -12.10 13.31
N PRO A 633 -14.33 -10.98 12.78
CA PRO A 633 -13.11 -10.37 13.28
C PRO A 633 -13.29 -9.90 14.73
N ALA A 634 -12.18 -9.89 15.46
CA ALA A 634 -12.09 -9.18 16.73
C ALA A 634 -12.40 -7.70 16.54
N LEU A 635 -12.96 -7.08 17.57
CA LEU A 635 -13.24 -5.65 17.61
C LEU A 635 -12.29 -4.99 18.60
N TYR A 636 -11.68 -3.89 18.18
CA TYR A 636 -10.92 -3.03 19.07
C TYR A 636 -11.87 -2.38 20.05
N ASN A 637 -11.48 -2.28 21.31
CA ASN A 637 -12.24 -1.54 22.32
C ASN A 637 -11.47 -0.27 22.69
N PRO A 638 -11.93 0.92 22.26
CA PRO A 638 -11.26 2.19 22.56
C PRO A 638 -11.11 2.47 24.05
N SER A 639 -12.01 1.92 24.89
CA SER A 639 -11.98 2.14 26.34
C SER A 639 -10.94 1.29 27.05
N THR A 640 -10.56 0.13 26.50
CA THR A 640 -9.56 -0.77 27.11
C THR A 640 -8.27 -0.85 26.31
N SER A 641 -8.21 -0.23 25.13
CA SER A 641 -7.09 -0.27 24.20
C SER A 641 -6.65 -1.69 23.83
N ALA A 642 -7.63 -2.57 23.61
CA ALA A 642 -7.38 -3.99 23.35
C ALA A 642 -8.38 -4.56 22.34
N CYS A 643 -7.94 -5.56 21.59
CA CYS A 643 -8.79 -6.36 20.73
C CYS A 643 -9.56 -7.40 21.54
N SER A 644 -10.85 -7.55 21.24
CA SER A 644 -11.73 -8.51 21.90
C SER A 644 -12.41 -9.44 20.89
N THR A 645 -12.39 -10.73 21.19
CA THR A 645 -13.02 -11.80 20.41
C THR A 645 -14.29 -12.28 21.11
N LEU A 646 -15.17 -12.98 20.39
CA LEU A 646 -16.34 -13.62 20.98
C LEU A 646 -16.02 -14.87 21.81
N VAL A 647 -14.82 -15.44 21.61
CA VAL A 647 -14.37 -16.76 22.13
C VAL A 647 -12.93 -16.73 22.58
#